data_AF-A0A3M7KV13-F1
#
_entry.id   AF-A0A3M7KV13-F1
#
_cell.length_a   1.000
_cell.length_b   1.000
_cell.length_c   1.000
_cell.angle_alpha   90.00
_cell.angle_beta   90.00
_cell.angle_gamma   90.00
#
_symmetry.space_group_name_H-M   'P 1'
#
loop_
_entity.id
_entity.type
_entity.pdbx_description
1 polymer ?
#
loop_
_entity_poly.entity_id
_entity_poly.type
_entity_poly.pdbx_seq_one_letter_code
_entity_poly.pdbx_strand_id
1 'polypeptide(L)'
;PASPQRSSWDGDNQDQNNLLAPSIEVLPTGTLKLYKSMQAFEFNPRGMIAAATAVAPKQTHSYKARAACSGISECDVRMLRQLGAGACGVVHKAWLPREARFVAVKKISVLDRGSRHQLMNDIKALCNAPPCDGLVQFHGAYHAADRGQIAVVLEYVDGGSLADVIAKVGAVPERILAPITARVLRALGALHGRRLLHRDIKPANVLLTRAGDPRVADFGISATIPDATLAACHTFTGTVTYMSPERVDGLPYGLPSDVWALGLTLLEAVTGKYPYDASAGVMQLMVQVMEEECPLPAPGAVSPACRSFLAACLARDPTKRASIEELLRHPWVAGSGAQGGVLQRTAMAATLRQFMRCTHDVEEARGDAVLAACARFFRALATSGRAGEAGLAPLLGPTCVSGGDGGGGKRARAVRVGATEHSGRYTAAKTVEQAMRRGAPADVGLWVESVDWKSITGENQGPPLAARAKLHMQLAGAEEPGPGSATVLLLDLGGLLGGEDQSGLADRLKSALDALGLANKAQPKDNYAFWSTQPVSQFGEEASTSSSDNGPIDTPKTVADIRQAPNSLPDNFHWDNCDIDDDKQLTEVYDLLCQHYVEDDENMFRFAYSPEFLRWALKPPGTRSEWLCGVRVTSSGKLVAFISGIPMQTRVDAQELPMVEINFLCVHKKLRHKRLAPVLIKEITRRVNLAGIWQAVYTAGVLLPRPAAEAQYWHRTLNPRKLVAVGFSRLAPRMTVARAVKLYRLPAAPASPGVRPMARADVPAVAALLARHLARYRLAPVLSEAEVAHWLLPLPDVVHSYVVEGEGGAITDMLSFYTLPSSVINNTEYNTLKAAYMFYTVAATIPLSKLLNDALILAHTTGHDVFNALDIFENGEVLRDLKFGIGDGKLRYYLYNWRVGKTLVPSEVGLVML
;
A
#
# COMPACT_ATOMS: atom_id res chain seq x y z
N PRO A 1 71.72 -23.26 32.79
CA PRO A 1 70.74 -22.43 33.52
C PRO A 1 70.13 -21.36 32.59
N ALA A 2 68.85 -21.07 32.77
CA ALA A 2 68.04 -20.06 32.08
C ALA A 2 67.55 -20.39 30.65
N SER A 3 66.25 -20.67 30.64
CA SER A 3 65.25 -20.54 29.57
C SER A 3 65.24 -19.16 28.88
N PRO A 4 64.81 -19.06 27.61
CA PRO A 4 64.37 -17.80 27.02
C PRO A 4 62.85 -17.80 26.83
N GLN A 5 62.18 -16.75 27.29
CA GLN A 5 61.00 -16.22 26.59
C GLN A 5 60.60 -14.86 27.16
N ARG A 6 60.65 -13.86 26.27
CA ARG A 6 59.68 -12.77 26.02
C ARG A 6 60.43 -11.53 25.57
N SER A 7 60.41 -11.27 24.27
CA SER A 7 60.61 -9.94 23.72
C SER A 7 59.28 -9.19 23.73
N SER A 8 59.39 -7.90 23.99
CA SER A 8 58.36 -6.94 24.32
C SER A 8 58.51 -5.72 23.42
N TRP A 9 57.40 -5.05 23.16
CA TRP A 9 57.25 -3.69 22.61
C TRP A 9 57.41 -3.52 21.10
N ASP A 10 56.27 -3.39 20.43
CA ASP A 10 55.98 -2.30 19.50
C ASP A 10 54.49 -1.97 19.63
N GLY A 11 54.19 -0.92 20.39
CA GLY A 11 52.86 -0.37 20.56
C GLY A 11 52.96 1.14 20.53
N ASP A 12 52.58 1.75 19.42
CA ASP A 12 51.84 3.00 19.33
C ASP A 12 51.58 3.36 17.84
N ASN A 13 50.40 3.92 17.57
CA ASN A 13 49.86 4.43 16.28
C ASN A 13 49.00 3.54 15.37
N GLN A 14 47.97 2.86 15.88
CA GLN A 14 46.84 2.45 15.02
C GLN A 14 45.41 2.76 15.53
N ASP A 15 45.24 3.43 16.68
CA ASP A 15 43.90 3.60 17.29
C ASP A 15 43.15 4.92 16.97
N GLN A 16 43.47 5.63 15.88
CA GLN A 16 42.71 6.83 15.47
C GLN A 16 41.71 6.65 14.32
N ASN A 17 41.62 5.47 13.68
CA ASN A 17 40.75 5.29 12.50
C ASN A 17 39.38 4.62 12.74
N ASN A 18 38.95 4.43 13.99
CA ASN A 18 37.73 3.65 14.31
C ASN A 18 36.54 4.45 14.90
N LEU A 19 36.53 5.78 14.76
CA LEU A 19 35.40 6.64 15.17
C LEU A 19 34.54 7.09 13.97
N LEU A 20 33.96 6.13 13.22
CA LEU A 20 32.81 6.43 12.35
C LEU A 20 31.55 5.91 13.03
N ALA A 21 30.83 6.82 13.69
CA ALA A 21 29.52 6.57 14.28
C ALA A 21 28.56 5.88 13.29
N PRO A 22 27.63 5.01 13.74
CA PRO A 22 26.65 4.41 12.86
C PRO A 22 25.87 5.50 12.10
N SER A 23 25.70 5.33 10.79
CA SER A 23 25.04 6.29 9.89
C SER A 23 23.57 6.57 10.24
N ILE A 24 22.99 5.76 11.14
CA ILE A 24 21.63 5.87 11.65
C ILE A 24 21.60 5.53 13.13
N GLU A 25 20.89 6.33 13.91
CA GLU A 25 20.51 6.05 15.29
C GLU A 25 18.99 6.19 15.42
N VAL A 26 18.34 5.15 15.94
CA VAL A 26 16.91 5.20 16.26
C VAL A 26 16.81 5.41 17.77
N LEU A 27 16.32 6.58 18.17
CA LEU A 27 16.11 6.90 19.58
C LEU A 27 14.85 6.20 20.12
N PRO A 28 14.79 5.93 21.43
CA PRO A 28 13.60 5.33 22.08
C PRO A 28 12.30 6.10 21.85
N THR A 29 12.39 7.39 21.47
CA THR A 29 11.25 8.26 21.14
C THR A 29 10.68 8.06 19.73
N GLY A 30 11.20 7.11 18.94
CA GLY A 30 10.83 6.90 17.54
C GLY A 30 11.47 7.91 16.58
N THR A 31 12.41 8.72 17.07
CA THR A 31 13.22 9.65 16.27
C THR A 31 14.34 8.89 15.56
N LEU A 32 14.40 9.00 14.24
CA LEU A 32 15.45 8.46 13.40
C LEU A 32 16.46 9.57 13.09
N LYS A 33 17.68 9.45 13.62
CA LYS A 33 18.81 10.33 13.30
C LYS A 33 19.64 9.72 12.19
N LEU A 34 19.95 10.50 11.18
CA LEU A 34 20.72 10.15 10.01
C LEU A 34 22.04 10.95 10.03
N TYR A 35 23.19 10.26 10.08
CA TYR A 35 24.53 10.84 10.15
C TYR A 35 25.32 10.63 8.84
N LYS A 36 25.89 11.70 8.30
CA LYS A 36 26.98 11.63 7.29
C LYS A 36 27.78 12.92 7.32
N SER A 37 29.00 12.86 7.89
CA SER A 37 30.01 13.94 7.98
C SER A 37 29.45 15.30 8.45
N MET A 38 29.54 15.57 9.76
CA MET A 38 29.15 16.83 10.45
C MET A 38 27.71 17.35 10.27
N GLN A 39 26.86 16.69 9.49
CA GLN A 39 25.44 17.03 9.34
C GLN A 39 24.56 15.88 9.83
N ALA A 40 23.60 16.21 10.70
CA ALA A 40 22.62 15.29 11.26
C ALA A 40 21.20 15.74 10.86
N PHE A 41 20.44 14.83 10.25
CA PHE A 41 19.00 15.02 10.03
C PHE A 41 18.23 14.16 11.03
N GLU A 42 17.28 14.74 11.74
CA GLU A 42 16.42 14.01 12.66
C GLU A 42 15.01 13.93 12.08
N PHE A 43 14.46 12.72 11.97
CA PHE A 43 13.10 12.48 11.51
C PHE A 43 12.31 11.90 12.66
N ASN A 44 11.18 12.50 12.99
CA ASN A 44 10.24 11.92 13.95
C ASN A 44 8.83 11.89 13.32
N PRO A 45 7.86 11.23 13.98
CA PRO A 45 6.47 11.25 13.50
C PRO A 45 5.86 12.65 13.39
N ARG A 46 6.43 13.64 14.09
CA ARG A 46 6.04 15.07 14.05
C ARG A 46 6.75 15.87 12.93
N GLY A 47 7.60 15.22 12.13
CA GLY A 47 8.29 15.81 10.99
C GLY A 47 9.82 15.80 11.10
N MET A 48 10.47 16.35 10.07
CA MET A 48 11.92 16.48 9.97
C MET A 48 12.41 17.72 10.73
N ILE A 49 13.45 17.54 11.54
CA ILE A 49 14.20 18.60 12.22
C ILE A 49 15.63 18.55 11.66
N ALA A 50 16.05 19.63 10.98
CA ALA A 50 17.46 19.81 10.65
C ALA A 50 18.19 20.24 11.93
N ALA A 51 19.14 19.44 12.42
CA ALA A 51 19.90 19.82 13.61
C ALA A 51 20.79 21.03 13.28
N ALA A 52 20.64 22.12 14.03
CA ALA A 52 21.59 23.23 14.00
C ALA A 52 22.95 22.70 14.48
N THR A 53 23.96 22.75 13.61
CA THR A 53 25.31 22.30 13.91
C THR A 53 25.89 23.05 15.10
N ALA A 54 26.24 22.32 16.17
CA ALA A 54 27.16 22.81 17.18
C ALA A 54 28.57 22.82 16.58
N VAL A 55 29.17 24.01 16.54
CA VAL A 55 30.58 24.32 16.20
C VAL A 55 30.98 24.13 14.72
N ALA A 56 31.07 25.24 13.99
CA ALA A 56 31.93 25.37 12.81
C ALA A 56 32.81 26.62 12.93
N PRO A 57 34.10 26.58 12.50
CA PRO A 57 34.98 27.74 12.54
C PRO A 57 34.53 28.80 11.53
N LYS A 58 34.82 30.07 11.85
CA LYS A 58 34.51 31.26 11.05
C LYS A 58 34.97 31.11 9.58
N GLN A 59 34.05 30.81 8.67
CA GLN A 59 34.14 31.24 7.28
C GLN A 59 32.77 31.74 6.81
N THR A 60 32.81 32.92 6.22
CA THR A 60 31.70 33.79 5.86
C THR A 60 30.96 33.27 4.63
N HIS A 61 29.83 32.59 4.84
CA HIS A 61 28.59 32.71 4.04
C HIS A 61 27.49 31.91 4.75
N SER A 62 26.86 32.54 5.75
CA SER A 62 25.73 31.96 6.48
C SER A 62 24.49 31.94 5.60
N TYR A 63 24.24 30.83 4.91
CA TYR A 63 22.92 30.57 4.36
C TYR A 63 22.04 30.10 5.52
N LYS A 64 21.19 30.99 6.04
CA LYS A 64 20.06 30.64 6.90
C LYS A 64 19.21 29.62 6.14
N ALA A 65 19.42 28.33 6.41
CA ALA A 65 18.54 27.27 5.95
C ALA A 65 17.13 27.63 6.40
N ARG A 66 16.24 27.82 5.42
CA ARG A 66 14.91 28.40 5.62
C ARG A 66 14.15 27.62 6.69
N ALA A 67 13.77 28.34 7.75
CA ALA A 67 12.78 27.98 8.75
C ALA A 67 11.34 27.90 8.19
N ALA A 68 11.17 27.35 6.98
CA ALA A 68 9.89 27.27 6.27
C ALA A 68 9.50 25.85 5.84
N CYS A 69 10.26 24.82 6.24
CA CYS A 69 9.66 23.49 6.41
C CYS A 69 8.82 23.59 7.69
N SER A 70 7.53 23.90 7.54
CA SER A 70 6.55 23.56 8.57
C SER A 70 6.77 22.08 8.91
N GLY A 71 6.80 21.70 10.19
CA GLY A 71 6.94 20.30 10.57
C GLY A 71 5.74 19.51 10.04
N ILE A 72 5.83 19.00 8.82
CA ILE A 72 4.81 18.14 8.22
C ILE A 72 4.93 16.80 8.91
N SER A 73 3.95 16.48 9.74
CA SER A 73 3.84 15.20 10.44
C SER A 73 3.02 14.21 9.63
N GLU A 74 3.07 12.94 10.03
CA GLU A 74 2.21 11.91 9.43
C GLU A 74 0.72 12.25 9.56
N CYS A 75 0.32 12.90 10.66
CA CYS A 75 -1.07 13.31 10.91
C CYS A 75 -1.54 14.46 10.03
N ASP A 76 -0.60 15.22 9.44
CA ASP A 76 -0.93 16.36 8.57
C ASP A 76 -1.21 15.93 7.13
N VAL A 77 -0.86 14.70 6.75
CA VAL A 77 -0.93 14.24 5.36
C VAL A 77 -1.95 13.13 5.23
N ARG A 78 -2.88 13.30 4.29
CA ARG A 78 -3.94 12.32 4.04
C ARG A 78 -3.70 11.61 2.72
N MET A 79 -3.29 10.36 2.84
CA MET A 79 -2.99 9.51 1.68
C MET A 79 -4.27 9.30 0.86
N LEU A 80 -4.18 9.48 -0.46
CA LEU A 80 -5.27 9.21 -1.38
C LEU A 80 -4.94 7.93 -2.15
N ARG A 81 -4.46 8.05 -3.39
CA ARG A 81 -4.15 6.92 -4.28
C ARG A 81 -2.66 6.84 -4.59
N GLN A 82 -2.20 5.66 -5.00
CA GLN A 82 -0.88 5.50 -5.56
C GLN A 82 -0.78 6.21 -6.94
N LEU A 83 0.32 6.90 -7.17
CA LEU A 83 0.68 7.55 -8.45
C LEU A 83 1.62 6.67 -9.26
N GLY A 84 2.54 5.96 -8.61
CA GLY A 84 3.49 5.07 -9.27
C GLY A 84 4.36 4.30 -8.26
N ALA A 85 5.03 3.25 -8.74
CA ALA A 85 6.01 2.49 -7.97
C ALA A 85 7.29 2.32 -8.80
N GLY A 86 8.45 2.51 -8.16
CA GLY A 86 9.75 2.36 -8.80
C GLY A 86 10.79 1.79 -7.83
N ALA A 87 12.04 1.67 -8.29
CA ALA A 87 13.15 1.07 -7.53
C ALA A 87 13.43 1.76 -6.18
N CYS A 88 13.11 3.06 -6.05
CA CYS A 88 13.32 3.85 -4.83
C CYS A 88 12.09 3.92 -3.91
N GLY A 89 11.01 3.18 -4.22
CA GLY A 89 9.80 3.13 -3.41
C GLY A 89 8.52 3.52 -4.15
N VAL A 90 7.45 3.73 -3.38
CA VAL A 90 6.09 4.00 -3.90
C VAL A 90 5.72 5.46 -3.68
N VAL A 91 5.20 6.11 -4.72
CA VAL A 91 4.73 7.50 -4.70
C VAL A 91 3.20 7.52 -4.66
N HIS A 92 2.64 8.31 -3.76
CA HIS A 92 1.19 8.47 -3.61
C HIS A 92 0.78 9.93 -3.78
N LYS A 93 -0.42 10.16 -4.32
CA LYS A 93 -1.14 11.43 -4.20
C LYS A 93 -1.65 11.52 -2.77
N ALA A 94 -1.48 12.67 -2.15
CA ALA A 94 -2.01 12.93 -0.83
C ALA A 94 -2.55 14.36 -0.75
N TRP A 95 -3.40 14.59 0.24
CA TRP A 95 -3.97 15.88 0.55
C TRP A 95 -3.30 16.45 1.80
N LEU A 96 -2.91 17.73 1.75
CA LEU A 96 -2.34 18.47 2.88
C LEU A 96 -3.36 19.53 3.34
N PRO A 97 -4.21 19.23 4.34
CA PRO A 97 -5.35 20.07 4.70
C PRO A 97 -4.97 21.48 5.13
N ARG A 98 -3.89 21.63 5.92
CA ARG A 98 -3.42 22.93 6.43
C ARG A 98 -3.13 23.95 5.32
N GLU A 99 -2.76 23.44 4.16
CA GLU A 99 -2.29 24.26 3.04
C GLU A 99 -3.28 24.29 1.87
N ALA A 100 -4.37 23.52 1.96
CA ALA A 100 -5.38 23.39 0.92
C ALA A 100 -4.78 23.01 -0.45
N ARG A 101 -3.84 22.07 -0.47
CA ARG A 101 -3.19 21.60 -1.70
C ARG A 101 -2.95 20.10 -1.70
N PHE A 102 -2.87 19.54 -2.90
CA PHE A 102 -2.36 18.20 -3.13
C PHE A 102 -0.83 18.18 -3.07
N VAL A 103 -0.30 17.06 -2.60
CA VAL A 103 1.13 16.77 -2.49
C VAL A 103 1.41 15.35 -2.98
N ALA A 104 2.63 15.10 -3.42
CA ALA A 104 3.12 13.76 -3.72
C ALA A 104 3.94 13.25 -2.54
N VAL A 105 3.65 12.04 -2.06
CA VAL A 105 4.34 11.42 -0.91
C VAL A 105 5.10 10.20 -1.39
N LYS A 106 6.43 10.31 -1.41
CA LYS A 106 7.34 9.21 -1.75
C LYS A 106 7.76 8.50 -0.47
N LYS A 107 7.43 7.22 -0.35
CA LYS A 107 7.80 6.39 0.80
C LYS A 107 9.06 5.60 0.49
N ILE A 108 10.09 5.78 1.30
CA ILE A 108 11.41 5.13 1.13
C ILE A 108 11.69 4.28 2.37
N SER A 109 12.03 3.01 2.16
CA SER A 109 12.37 2.09 3.25
C SER A 109 13.73 2.44 3.86
N VAL A 110 13.79 2.56 5.19
CA VAL A 110 15.04 2.87 5.91
C VAL A 110 15.82 1.59 6.28
N LEU A 111 15.20 0.42 6.10
CA LEU A 111 15.73 -0.88 6.53
C LEU A 111 16.79 -1.46 5.56
N ASP A 112 16.86 -0.98 4.32
CA ASP A 112 17.84 -1.43 3.32
C ASP A 112 19.16 -0.61 3.36
N ARG A 113 20.32 -1.28 3.44
CA ARG A 113 21.65 -0.62 3.52
C ARG A 113 22.07 0.07 2.22
N GLY A 114 21.62 -0.42 1.06
CA GLY A 114 21.85 0.25 -0.23
C GLY A 114 21.02 1.52 -0.36
N SER A 115 19.71 1.40 -0.08
CA SER A 115 18.76 2.51 -0.08
C SER A 115 19.07 3.59 0.95
N ARG A 116 19.79 3.29 2.04
CA ARG A 116 20.17 4.29 3.06
C ARG A 116 21.16 5.35 2.58
N HIS A 117 22.19 4.96 1.84
CA HIS A 117 23.14 5.92 1.26
C HIS A 117 22.45 6.75 0.18
N GLN A 118 21.58 6.11 -0.59
CA GLN A 118 20.75 6.76 -1.60
C GLN A 118 19.77 7.76 -0.96
N LEU A 119 18.99 7.34 0.04
CA LEU A 119 18.09 8.17 0.85
C LEU A 119 18.79 9.39 1.47
N MET A 120 19.99 9.21 2.00
CA MET A 120 20.78 10.33 2.55
C MET A 120 21.19 11.32 1.46
N ASN A 121 21.60 10.82 0.29
CA ASN A 121 21.94 11.68 -0.84
C ASN A 121 20.66 12.35 -1.40
N ASP A 122 19.54 11.63 -1.50
CA ASP A 122 18.24 12.14 -1.94
C ASP A 122 17.76 13.29 -1.05
N ILE A 123 17.76 13.09 0.27
CA ILE A 123 17.34 14.11 1.23
C ILE A 123 18.31 15.30 1.23
N LYS A 124 19.62 15.05 1.15
CA LYS A 124 20.61 16.15 1.03
C LYS A 124 20.41 16.93 -0.25
N ALA A 125 20.17 16.25 -1.37
CA ALA A 125 19.90 16.85 -2.67
C ALA A 125 18.65 17.73 -2.61
N LEU A 126 17.54 17.17 -2.11
CA LEU A 126 16.26 17.86 -1.97
C LEU A 126 16.36 19.09 -1.05
N CYS A 127 17.06 18.97 0.08
CA CYS A 127 17.28 20.08 1.02
C CYS A 127 18.21 21.16 0.47
N ASN A 128 19.22 20.80 -0.34
CA ASN A 128 20.22 21.72 -0.86
C ASN A 128 19.91 22.23 -2.28
N ALA A 129 18.87 21.71 -2.93
CA ALA A 129 18.45 22.14 -4.26
C ALA A 129 18.10 23.64 -4.26
N PRO A 130 18.46 24.37 -5.32
CA PRO A 130 18.01 25.74 -5.47
C PRO A 130 16.49 25.77 -5.59
N PRO A 131 15.80 26.74 -4.98
CA PRO A 131 14.47 27.08 -5.45
C PRO A 131 14.65 27.61 -6.87
N CYS A 132 14.30 26.80 -7.86
CA CYS A 132 14.31 27.20 -9.26
C CYS A 132 13.04 26.72 -9.95
N ASP A 133 12.55 27.57 -10.86
CA ASP A 133 11.41 27.23 -11.69
C ASP A 133 11.81 26.09 -12.62
N GLY A 134 11.18 24.92 -12.45
CA GLY A 134 11.44 23.73 -13.24
C GLY A 134 11.93 22.51 -12.47
N LEU A 135 12.19 22.61 -11.16
CA LEU A 135 12.37 21.43 -10.28
C LEU A 135 11.11 21.19 -9.44
N VAL A 136 10.82 19.93 -9.14
CA VAL A 136 9.78 19.56 -8.15
C VAL A 136 10.15 20.12 -6.79
N GLN A 137 9.23 20.85 -6.15
CA GLN A 137 9.48 21.43 -4.83
C GLN A 137 9.42 20.38 -3.72
N PHE A 138 10.36 20.45 -2.78
CA PHE A 138 10.34 19.70 -1.53
C PHE A 138 9.55 20.48 -0.46
N HIS A 139 8.59 19.82 0.19
CA HIS A 139 7.74 20.42 1.22
C HIS A 139 8.10 19.96 2.63
N GLY A 140 8.63 18.75 2.80
CA GLY A 140 9.03 18.23 4.10
C GLY A 140 9.19 16.71 4.08
N ALA A 141 9.53 16.13 5.23
CA ALA A 141 9.61 14.68 5.39
C ALA A 141 9.28 14.27 6.82
N TYR A 142 8.82 13.04 7.03
CA TYR A 142 8.52 12.48 8.35
C TYR A 142 8.86 10.99 8.43
N HIS A 143 9.03 10.48 9.65
CA HIS A 143 9.26 9.05 9.91
C HIS A 143 7.93 8.35 10.23
N ALA A 144 7.55 7.39 9.39
CA ALA A 144 6.43 6.47 9.65
C ALA A 144 6.96 5.28 10.46
N ALA A 145 6.99 5.44 11.79
CA ALA A 145 7.68 4.54 12.71
C ALA A 145 7.05 3.14 12.80
N ASP A 146 5.75 3.00 12.51
CA ASP A 146 5.01 1.74 12.45
C ASP A 146 5.44 0.86 11.27
N ARG A 147 6.03 1.45 10.22
CA ARG A 147 6.35 0.80 8.94
C ARG A 147 7.83 0.82 8.58
N GLY A 148 8.68 1.45 9.40
CA GLY A 148 10.12 1.56 9.14
C GLY A 148 10.48 2.36 7.88
N GLN A 149 9.67 3.35 7.51
CA GLN A 149 9.79 4.13 6.28
C GLN A 149 9.95 5.63 6.56
N ILE A 150 10.71 6.34 5.72
CA ILE A 150 10.68 7.80 5.63
C ILE A 150 9.75 8.19 4.50
N ALA A 151 8.81 9.09 4.80
CA ALA A 151 7.94 9.70 3.81
C ALA A 151 8.48 11.09 3.44
N VAL A 152 8.75 11.29 2.14
CA VAL A 152 9.20 12.56 1.56
C VAL A 152 8.00 13.21 0.87
N VAL A 153 7.66 14.43 1.28
CA VAL A 153 6.51 15.21 0.78
C VAL A 153 7.00 16.22 -0.26
N LEU A 154 6.46 16.11 -1.46
CA LEU A 154 6.86 16.82 -2.67
C LEU A 154 5.67 17.53 -3.33
N GLU A 155 5.95 18.48 -4.22
CA GLU A 155 4.96 19.08 -5.12
C GLU A 155 4.25 18.01 -5.94
N TYR A 156 2.91 18.04 -5.94
CA TYR A 156 2.11 17.26 -6.88
C TYR A 156 1.98 18.01 -8.21
N VAL A 157 2.33 17.35 -9.30
CA VAL A 157 2.28 17.90 -10.66
C VAL A 157 1.12 17.26 -11.42
N ASP A 158 0.16 18.09 -11.85
CA ASP A 158 -1.22 17.70 -12.16
C ASP A 158 -1.51 17.33 -13.63
N GLY A 159 -0.49 17.26 -14.48
CA GLY A 159 -0.60 16.95 -15.92
C GLY A 159 0.11 15.66 -16.36
N GLY A 160 0.65 14.88 -15.42
CA GLY A 160 1.35 13.61 -15.70
C GLY A 160 2.83 13.79 -16.08
N SER A 161 3.49 12.69 -16.45
CA SER A 161 4.87 12.67 -16.95
C SER A 161 4.94 12.85 -18.46
N LEU A 162 6.12 13.22 -18.99
CA LEU A 162 6.36 13.23 -20.43
C LEU A 162 6.21 11.83 -21.03
N ALA A 163 6.50 10.76 -20.27
CA ALA A 163 6.22 9.39 -20.70
C ALA A 163 4.72 9.17 -20.96
N ASP A 164 3.84 9.69 -20.08
CA ASP A 164 2.39 9.59 -20.26
C ASP A 164 1.91 10.35 -21.50
N VAL A 165 2.53 11.51 -21.78
CA VAL A 165 2.26 12.26 -23.02
C VAL A 165 2.64 11.44 -24.24
N ILE A 166 3.87 10.91 -24.29
CA ILE A 166 4.38 10.10 -25.39
C ILE A 166 3.48 8.87 -25.61
N ALA A 167 3.08 8.17 -24.55
CA ALA A 167 2.19 7.03 -24.63
C ALA A 167 0.82 7.37 -25.24
N LYS A 168 0.31 8.59 -25.02
CA LYS A 168 -1.00 9.04 -25.51
C LYS A 168 -0.96 9.61 -26.92
N VAL A 169 0.09 10.35 -27.28
CA VAL A 169 0.15 11.10 -28.56
C VAL A 169 1.15 10.51 -29.55
N GLY A 170 1.99 9.57 -29.13
CA GLY A 170 3.15 9.11 -29.88
C GLY A 170 4.21 10.21 -29.97
N ALA A 171 4.43 10.72 -31.18
CA ALA A 171 5.40 11.78 -31.43
C ALA A 171 4.89 13.15 -30.94
N VAL A 172 5.62 13.76 -30.01
CA VAL A 172 5.32 15.09 -29.46
C VAL A 172 5.80 16.16 -30.45
N PRO A 173 4.93 17.09 -30.88
CA PRO A 173 5.32 18.13 -31.83
C PRO A 173 6.45 19.03 -31.29
N GLU A 174 7.45 19.30 -32.12
CA GLU A 174 8.63 20.11 -31.74
C GLU A 174 8.27 21.48 -31.15
N ARG A 175 7.20 22.12 -31.66
CA ARG A 175 6.70 23.42 -31.17
C ARG A 175 6.24 23.39 -29.71
N ILE A 176 5.84 22.22 -29.21
CA ILE A 176 5.46 21.97 -27.82
C ILE A 176 6.71 21.61 -27.01
N LEU A 177 7.60 20.79 -27.59
CA LEU A 177 8.76 20.27 -26.90
C LEU A 177 9.84 21.32 -26.66
N ALA A 178 10.10 22.22 -27.61
CA ALA A 178 11.12 23.28 -27.50
C ALA A 178 10.97 24.17 -26.24
N PRO A 179 9.80 24.75 -25.91
CA PRO A 179 9.64 25.56 -24.69
C PRO A 179 9.71 24.73 -23.39
N ILE A 180 9.32 23.45 -23.43
CA ILE A 180 9.51 22.52 -22.32
C ILE A 180 11.01 22.29 -22.09
N THR A 181 11.75 21.97 -23.15
CA THR A 181 13.21 21.80 -23.13
C THR A 181 13.92 23.04 -22.58
N ALA A 182 13.50 24.24 -22.99
CA ALA A 182 14.06 25.49 -22.47
C ALA A 182 14.02 25.57 -20.95
N ARG A 183 12.92 25.12 -20.33
CA ARG A 183 12.74 25.14 -18.89
C ARG A 183 13.49 24.01 -18.19
N VAL A 184 13.49 22.81 -18.77
CA VAL A 184 14.30 21.68 -18.27
C VAL A 184 15.79 22.03 -18.25
N LEU A 185 16.30 22.67 -19.32
CA LEU A 185 17.68 23.16 -19.38
C LEU A 185 17.98 24.19 -18.29
N ARG A 186 17.07 25.12 -17.99
CA ARG A 186 17.27 26.07 -16.88
C ARG A 186 17.31 25.37 -15.52
N ALA A 187 16.46 24.37 -15.32
CA ALA A 187 16.45 23.57 -14.09
C ALA A 187 17.77 22.79 -13.93
N LEU A 188 18.24 22.13 -15.00
CA LEU A 188 19.55 21.47 -15.03
C LEU A 188 20.70 22.45 -14.82
N GLY A 189 20.67 23.62 -15.46
CA GLY A 189 21.67 24.67 -15.28
C GLY A 189 21.75 25.16 -13.83
N ALA A 190 20.61 25.27 -13.14
CA ALA A 190 20.58 25.62 -11.72
C ALA A 190 21.22 24.54 -10.82
N LEU A 191 21.03 23.26 -11.15
CA LEU A 191 21.70 22.15 -10.46
C LEU A 191 23.21 22.14 -10.76
N HIS A 192 23.57 22.23 -12.04
CA HIS A 192 24.94 22.20 -12.55
C HIS A 192 25.77 23.37 -12.00
N GLY A 193 25.18 24.56 -11.86
CA GLY A 193 25.81 25.73 -11.23
C GLY A 193 26.17 25.52 -9.75
N ARG A 194 25.58 24.51 -9.10
CA ARG A 194 25.92 24.06 -7.74
C ARG A 194 26.72 22.75 -7.72
N ARG A 195 27.21 22.31 -8.88
CA ARG A 195 27.93 21.03 -9.06
C ARG A 195 27.10 19.81 -8.63
N LEU A 196 25.78 19.88 -8.79
CA LEU A 196 24.87 18.76 -8.57
C LEU A 196 24.49 18.12 -9.92
N LEU A 197 24.56 16.79 -9.99
CA LEU A 197 24.16 15.98 -11.15
C LEU A 197 22.76 15.41 -10.93
N HIS A 198 21.89 15.41 -11.93
CA HIS A 198 20.57 14.77 -11.80
C HIS A 198 20.67 13.22 -11.84
N ARG A 199 21.40 12.68 -12.81
CA ARG A 199 21.71 11.25 -13.04
C ARG A 199 20.57 10.32 -13.49
N ASP A 200 19.31 10.73 -13.33
CA ASP A 200 18.14 9.94 -13.79
C ASP A 200 17.17 10.77 -14.66
N ILE A 201 17.69 11.48 -15.67
CA ILE A 201 16.83 12.19 -16.63
C ILE A 201 16.24 11.16 -17.62
N LYS A 202 14.90 11.09 -17.65
CA LYS A 202 14.11 10.23 -18.54
C LYS A 202 12.69 10.78 -18.68
N PRO A 203 11.88 10.35 -19.68
CA PRO A 203 10.51 10.85 -19.85
C PRO A 203 9.62 10.73 -18.60
N ALA A 204 9.79 9.66 -17.80
CA ALA A 204 9.02 9.46 -16.57
C ALA A 204 9.34 10.48 -15.45
N ASN A 205 10.52 11.10 -15.48
CA ASN A 205 10.98 12.06 -14.47
C ASN A 205 10.83 13.53 -14.91
N VAL A 206 10.33 13.79 -16.13
CA VAL A 206 9.94 15.12 -16.58
C VAL A 206 8.42 15.23 -16.44
N LEU A 207 7.96 15.78 -15.31
CA LEU A 207 6.54 15.98 -15.03
C LEU A 207 6.05 17.28 -15.66
N LEU A 208 4.81 17.33 -16.11
CA LEU A 208 4.20 18.50 -16.75
C LEU A 208 2.96 18.92 -15.98
N THR A 209 2.82 20.21 -15.69
CA THR A 209 1.56 20.75 -15.18
C THR A 209 0.51 20.79 -16.29
N ARG A 210 -0.76 21.03 -15.94
CA ARG A 210 -1.81 21.31 -16.92
C ARG A 210 -1.57 22.58 -17.75
N ALA A 211 -0.69 23.46 -17.27
CA ALA A 211 -0.24 24.62 -18.04
C ALA A 211 0.84 24.28 -19.08
N GLY A 212 1.36 23.05 -19.07
CA GLY A 212 2.50 22.62 -19.88
C GLY A 212 3.84 23.08 -19.33
N ASP A 213 3.89 23.49 -18.05
CA ASP A 213 5.14 23.87 -17.40
C ASP A 213 5.83 22.62 -16.83
N PRO A 214 7.10 22.34 -17.18
CA PRO A 214 7.80 21.17 -16.68
C PRO A 214 8.29 21.32 -15.24
N ARG A 215 8.41 20.17 -14.57
CA ARG A 215 9.04 19.93 -13.28
C ARG A 215 9.89 18.68 -13.40
N VAL A 216 11.19 18.82 -13.22
CA VAL A 216 12.11 17.69 -13.16
C VAL A 216 12.04 17.08 -11.76
N ALA A 217 11.70 15.80 -11.70
CA ALA A 217 11.49 15.01 -10.49
C ALA A 217 12.63 14.02 -10.26
N ASP A 218 12.69 13.42 -9.06
CA ASP A 218 13.61 12.32 -8.73
C ASP A 218 15.12 12.60 -8.94
N PHE A 219 15.54 13.85 -8.71
CA PHE A 219 16.97 14.26 -8.70
C PHE A 219 17.77 13.74 -7.48
N GLY A 220 17.21 12.79 -6.73
CA GLY A 220 17.76 12.30 -5.48
C GLY A 220 19.11 11.58 -5.63
N ILE A 221 19.42 11.06 -6.82
CA ILE A 221 20.70 10.39 -7.10
C ILE A 221 21.89 11.36 -7.20
N SER A 222 21.66 12.66 -7.04
CA SER A 222 22.74 13.66 -7.05
C SER A 222 23.76 13.39 -5.93
N ALA A 223 25.03 13.30 -6.32
CA ALA A 223 26.15 13.37 -5.39
C ALA A 223 27.01 14.56 -5.75
N THR A 224 27.61 15.17 -4.74
CA THR A 224 28.69 16.14 -4.91
C THR A 224 29.85 15.43 -5.63
N ILE A 225 30.39 16.07 -6.67
CA ILE A 225 31.62 15.62 -7.34
C ILE A 225 32.77 15.96 -6.37
N PRO A 226 33.31 15.04 -5.53
CA PRO A 226 33.99 13.78 -5.92
C PRO A 226 33.70 12.54 -5.00
N ASP A 227 34.30 11.40 -5.33
CA ASP A 227 34.13 10.02 -4.79
C ASP A 227 33.05 9.14 -5.48
N ALA A 228 33.16 9.00 -6.80
CA ALA A 228 32.45 7.97 -7.55
C ALA A 228 33.31 6.69 -7.61
N THR A 229 33.10 5.75 -6.70
CA THR A 229 33.59 4.37 -6.83
C THR A 229 32.52 3.50 -7.48
N LEU A 230 32.94 2.55 -8.34
CA LEU A 230 32.11 1.66 -9.17
C LEU A 230 30.99 0.88 -8.44
N ALA A 231 30.99 0.82 -7.11
CA ALA A 231 30.07 -0.01 -6.32
C ALA A 231 28.59 0.44 -6.32
N ALA A 232 28.27 1.63 -6.86
CA ALA A 232 26.91 2.18 -6.88
C ALA A 232 26.03 1.75 -8.08
N CYS A 233 26.55 0.91 -9.00
CA CYS A 233 25.89 0.60 -10.29
C CYS A 233 25.14 -0.76 -10.36
N HIS A 234 24.97 -1.50 -9.26
CA HIS A 234 24.54 -2.91 -9.31
C HIS A 234 23.05 -3.21 -8.99
N THR A 235 22.08 -2.32 -9.20
CA THR A 235 20.66 -2.68 -9.03
C THR A 235 19.74 -2.24 -10.19
N PHE A 236 19.29 -3.27 -10.93
CA PHE A 236 18.11 -3.37 -11.80
C PHE A 236 18.06 -2.62 -13.16
N THR A 237 17.49 -3.34 -14.12
CA THR A 237 17.56 -3.25 -15.59
C THR A 237 16.84 -2.07 -16.26
N GLY A 238 16.14 -1.20 -15.52
CA GLY A 238 15.41 -0.06 -16.07
C GLY A 238 16.16 1.29 -16.09
N THR A 239 17.26 1.42 -15.35
CA THR A 239 17.99 2.70 -15.19
C THR A 239 19.11 2.89 -16.22
N VAL A 240 19.51 1.81 -16.89
CA VAL A 240 20.62 1.79 -17.86
C VAL A 240 20.24 2.41 -19.21
N THR A 241 18.96 2.45 -19.54
CA THR A 241 18.43 2.87 -20.84
C THR A 241 18.76 4.32 -21.21
N TYR A 242 18.98 5.22 -20.24
CA TYR A 242 19.33 6.63 -20.53
C TYR A 242 20.75 6.99 -20.11
N MET A 243 21.58 5.99 -19.76
CA MET A 243 22.97 6.23 -19.37
C MET A 243 23.80 6.69 -20.57
N SER A 244 24.74 7.59 -20.29
CA SER A 244 25.71 8.03 -21.28
C SER A 244 26.82 6.99 -21.51
N PRO A 245 27.48 6.97 -22.67
CA PRO A 245 28.50 5.98 -23.01
C PRO A 245 29.59 5.86 -21.95
N GLU A 246 30.09 6.99 -21.43
CA GLU A 246 31.10 7.01 -20.36
C GLU A 246 30.60 6.43 -19.03
N ARG A 247 29.30 6.49 -18.75
CA ARG A 247 28.71 5.87 -17.56
C ARG A 247 28.57 4.36 -17.72
N VAL A 248 28.21 3.89 -18.92
CA VAL A 248 28.12 2.46 -19.25
C VAL A 248 29.51 1.82 -19.19
N ASP A 249 30.53 2.51 -19.70
CA ASP A 249 31.93 2.08 -19.73
C ASP A 249 32.65 2.23 -18.37
N GLY A 250 31.95 2.67 -17.33
CA GLY A 250 32.50 2.83 -15.98
C GLY A 250 33.56 3.95 -15.84
N LEU A 251 33.65 4.84 -16.83
CA LEU A 251 34.59 5.97 -16.84
C LEU A 251 34.13 7.11 -15.92
N PRO A 252 35.03 8.02 -15.52
CA PRO A 252 34.65 9.24 -14.81
C PRO A 252 33.63 10.03 -15.61
N TYR A 253 32.52 10.38 -14.97
CA TYR A 253 31.40 11.08 -15.60
C TYR A 253 31.03 12.35 -14.83
N GLY A 254 30.33 13.26 -15.49
CA GLY A 254 30.09 14.62 -14.97
C GLY A 254 28.85 15.26 -15.56
N LEU A 255 28.80 16.60 -15.55
CA LEU A 255 27.64 17.38 -15.99
C LEU A 255 27.15 17.02 -17.42
N PRO A 256 28.03 16.71 -18.40
CA PRO A 256 27.62 16.32 -19.75
C PRO A 256 26.81 15.00 -19.83
N SER A 257 26.78 14.19 -18.77
CA SER A 257 25.99 12.96 -18.75
C SER A 257 24.48 13.23 -18.63
N ASP A 258 24.07 14.30 -17.92
CA ASP A 258 22.66 14.71 -17.89
C ASP A 258 22.19 15.25 -19.26
N VAL A 259 23.10 15.87 -20.02
CA VAL A 259 22.83 16.37 -21.38
C VAL A 259 22.54 15.22 -22.34
N TRP A 260 23.31 14.12 -22.26
CA TRP A 260 23.06 12.91 -23.03
C TRP A 260 21.68 12.31 -22.73
N ALA A 261 21.37 12.15 -21.44
CA ALA A 261 20.09 11.58 -21.00
C ALA A 261 18.90 12.45 -21.43
N LEU A 262 19.05 13.78 -21.40
CA LEU A 262 18.09 14.72 -21.98
C LEU A 262 17.96 14.52 -23.50
N GLY A 263 19.07 14.35 -24.23
CA GLY A 263 19.08 14.07 -25.66
C GLY A 263 18.23 12.84 -26.03
N LEU A 264 18.42 11.72 -25.31
CA LEU A 264 17.63 10.50 -25.52
C LEU A 264 16.15 10.69 -25.17
N THR A 265 15.88 11.40 -24.06
CA THR A 265 14.50 11.75 -23.64
C THR A 265 13.77 12.55 -24.72
N LEU A 266 14.44 13.52 -25.34
CA LEU A 266 13.87 14.37 -26.39
C LEU A 266 13.75 13.63 -27.73
N LEU A 267 14.72 12.77 -28.05
CA LEU A 267 14.68 11.94 -29.25
C LEU A 267 13.48 10.99 -29.21
N GLU A 268 13.29 10.28 -28.09
CA GLU A 268 12.11 9.44 -27.87
C GLU A 268 10.81 10.26 -27.93
N ALA A 269 10.79 11.45 -27.34
CA ALA A 269 9.60 12.30 -27.36
C ALA A 269 9.23 12.74 -28.77
N VAL A 270 10.19 13.12 -29.62
CA VAL A 270 9.89 13.63 -30.97
C VAL A 270 9.60 12.52 -31.98
N THR A 271 10.11 11.29 -31.76
CA THR A 271 9.85 10.14 -32.63
C THR A 271 8.70 9.26 -32.14
N GLY A 272 8.33 9.38 -30.86
CA GLY A 272 7.41 8.48 -30.16
C GLY A 272 7.98 7.09 -29.87
N LYS A 273 9.27 6.86 -30.14
CA LYS A 273 9.95 5.56 -29.98
C LYS A 273 11.37 5.74 -29.48
N TYR A 274 11.77 4.89 -28.54
CA TYR A 274 13.14 4.88 -28.04
C TYR A 274 14.13 4.52 -29.18
N PRO A 275 15.28 5.22 -29.30
CA PRO A 275 16.12 5.18 -30.51
C PRO A 275 16.92 3.89 -30.73
N TYR A 276 17.25 3.14 -29.67
CA TYR A 276 18.03 1.91 -29.77
C TYR A 276 17.14 0.66 -29.66
N ASP A 277 17.62 -0.47 -30.20
CA ASP A 277 16.90 -1.74 -30.12
C ASP A 277 17.22 -2.44 -28.79
N ALA A 278 16.23 -2.50 -27.91
CA ALA A 278 16.32 -3.19 -26.62
C ALA A 278 15.74 -4.62 -26.63
N SER A 279 15.36 -5.15 -27.81
CA SER A 279 14.62 -6.42 -27.91
C SER A 279 15.39 -7.66 -27.47
N ALA A 280 16.72 -7.72 -27.66
CA ALA A 280 17.55 -8.82 -27.14
C ALA A 280 18.15 -8.55 -25.75
N GLY A 281 17.65 -7.53 -25.04
CA GLY A 281 17.95 -7.27 -23.65
C GLY A 281 19.02 -6.20 -23.40
N VAL A 282 19.22 -5.89 -22.12
CA VAL A 282 20.01 -4.75 -21.63
C VAL A 282 21.48 -4.77 -22.08
N MET A 283 22.10 -5.95 -22.19
CA MET A 283 23.50 -6.05 -22.60
C MET A 283 23.71 -5.60 -24.06
N GLN A 284 22.78 -5.95 -24.96
CA GLN A 284 22.85 -5.50 -26.34
C GLN A 284 22.68 -3.99 -26.43
N LEU A 285 21.74 -3.43 -25.67
CA LEU A 285 21.55 -1.98 -25.59
C LEU A 285 22.82 -1.26 -25.09
N MET A 286 23.49 -1.80 -24.08
CA MET A 286 24.77 -1.25 -23.60
C MET A 286 25.84 -1.27 -24.69
N VAL A 287 25.96 -2.38 -25.43
CA VAL A 287 26.89 -2.48 -26.57
C VAL A 287 26.55 -1.45 -27.65
N GLN A 288 25.27 -1.29 -28.02
CA GLN A 288 24.85 -0.28 -29.01
C GLN A 288 25.21 1.14 -28.56
N VAL A 289 24.94 1.49 -27.30
CA VAL A 289 25.31 2.81 -26.73
C VAL A 289 26.85 3.00 -26.70
N MET A 290 27.59 1.92 -26.50
CA MET A 290 29.05 1.91 -26.44
C MET A 290 29.74 1.80 -27.80
N GLU A 291 29.11 1.30 -28.85
CA GLU A 291 29.79 1.01 -30.12
C GLU A 291 29.22 1.79 -31.29
N GLU A 292 27.93 2.11 -31.27
CA GLU A 292 27.22 2.75 -32.38
C GLU A 292 27.02 4.26 -32.15
N GLU A 293 26.91 5.02 -33.25
CA GLU A 293 26.44 6.40 -33.15
C GLU A 293 24.93 6.42 -32.87
N CYS A 294 24.45 7.37 -32.05
CA CYS A 294 23.04 7.46 -31.73
C CYS A 294 22.21 7.75 -33.00
N PRO A 295 21.18 6.94 -33.33
CA PRO A 295 20.43 7.10 -34.56
C PRO A 295 19.54 8.34 -34.49
N LEU A 296 19.97 9.41 -35.14
CA LEU A 296 19.19 10.64 -35.28
C LEU A 296 18.04 10.47 -36.29
N PRO A 297 16.95 11.27 -36.18
CA PRO A 297 15.87 11.23 -37.16
C PRO A 297 16.38 11.52 -38.57
N ALA A 298 15.76 10.86 -39.56
CA ALA A 298 16.08 11.07 -40.96
C ALA A 298 15.89 12.55 -41.35
N PRO A 299 16.71 13.10 -42.29
CA PRO A 299 16.51 14.46 -42.79
C PRO A 299 15.07 14.67 -43.26
N GLY A 300 14.41 15.72 -42.75
CA GLY A 300 13.01 16.03 -43.07
C GLY A 300 11.96 15.42 -42.12
N ALA A 301 12.32 14.45 -41.28
CA ALA A 301 11.41 13.90 -40.26
C ALA A 301 11.16 14.89 -39.10
N VAL A 302 12.16 15.72 -38.80
CA VAL A 302 12.10 16.83 -37.84
C VAL A 302 12.78 18.06 -38.44
N SER A 303 12.57 19.25 -37.86
CA SER A 303 13.21 20.47 -38.33
C SER A 303 14.74 20.37 -38.27
N PRO A 304 15.49 21.03 -39.19
CA PRO A 304 16.94 21.05 -39.14
C PRO A 304 17.49 21.53 -37.79
N ALA A 305 16.80 22.49 -37.16
CA ALA A 305 17.16 23.01 -35.84
C ALA A 305 16.94 21.98 -34.72
N CYS A 306 15.86 21.20 -34.75
CA CYS A 306 15.66 20.12 -33.77
C CYS A 306 16.71 19.02 -33.95
N ARG A 307 16.95 18.60 -35.20
CA ARG A 307 17.95 17.58 -35.51
C ARG A 307 19.36 18.00 -35.06
N SER A 308 19.75 19.26 -35.29
CA SER A 308 21.04 19.77 -34.84
C SER A 308 21.13 19.90 -33.31
N PHE A 309 20.03 20.24 -32.64
CA PHE A 309 19.97 20.26 -31.17
C PHE A 309 20.17 18.85 -30.60
N LEU A 310 19.47 17.85 -31.13
CA LEU A 310 19.61 16.45 -30.71
C LEU A 310 21.03 15.94 -30.92
N ALA A 311 21.63 16.25 -32.07
CA ALA A 311 23.03 15.92 -32.35
C ALA A 311 24.00 16.54 -31.33
N ALA A 312 23.77 17.79 -30.94
CA ALA A 312 24.59 18.49 -29.95
C ALA A 312 24.48 17.88 -28.54
N CYS A 313 23.35 17.26 -28.20
CA CYS A 313 23.18 16.52 -26.94
C CYS A 313 23.80 15.12 -26.98
N LEU A 314 23.70 14.43 -28.13
CA LEU A 314 24.00 13.01 -28.32
C LEU A 314 25.39 12.75 -28.90
N ALA A 315 26.31 13.71 -28.81
CA ALA A 315 27.72 13.47 -29.14
C ALA A 315 28.30 12.43 -28.17
N ARG A 316 28.86 11.34 -28.71
CA ARG A 316 29.39 10.23 -27.90
C ARG A 316 30.52 10.70 -26.96
N ASP A 317 31.44 11.51 -27.46
CA ASP A 317 32.49 12.15 -26.67
C ASP A 317 31.89 13.23 -25.74
N PRO A 318 31.97 13.09 -24.39
CA PRO A 318 31.40 14.04 -23.46
C PRO A 318 31.99 15.45 -23.57
N THR A 319 33.21 15.61 -24.11
CA THR A 319 33.86 16.92 -24.30
C THR A 319 33.32 17.67 -25.51
N LYS A 320 32.68 16.97 -26.45
CA LYS A 320 32.06 17.53 -27.66
C LYS A 320 30.56 17.81 -27.48
N ARG A 321 29.95 17.35 -26.38
CA ARG A 321 28.56 17.65 -26.06
C ARG A 321 28.41 19.12 -25.68
N ALA A 322 27.36 19.75 -26.21
CA ALA A 322 27.07 21.13 -25.88
C ALA A 322 26.75 21.30 -24.38
N SER A 323 27.26 22.38 -23.79
CA SER A 323 26.91 22.81 -22.45
C SER A 323 25.45 23.28 -22.37
N ILE A 324 24.90 23.35 -21.15
CA ILE A 324 23.55 23.88 -20.92
C ILE A 324 23.43 25.32 -21.43
N GLU A 325 24.47 26.14 -21.27
CA GLU A 325 24.52 27.52 -21.74
C GLU A 325 24.47 27.61 -23.27
N GLU A 326 25.17 26.72 -23.98
CA GLU A 326 25.12 26.63 -25.45
C GLU A 326 23.75 26.15 -25.93
N LEU A 327 23.19 25.11 -25.29
CA LEU A 327 21.88 24.56 -25.63
C LEU A 327 20.75 25.59 -25.40
N LEU A 328 20.84 26.42 -24.35
CA LEU A 328 19.88 27.50 -24.11
C LEU A 328 19.93 28.60 -25.20
N ARG A 329 21.07 28.79 -25.86
CA ARG A 329 21.24 29.72 -26.99
C ARG A 329 20.95 29.07 -28.34
N HIS A 330 20.80 27.74 -28.39
CA HIS A 330 20.59 27.02 -29.64
C HIS A 330 19.28 27.46 -30.32
N PRO A 331 19.25 27.69 -31.65
CA PRO A 331 18.10 28.27 -32.36
C PRO A 331 16.76 27.57 -32.10
N TRP A 332 16.77 26.24 -31.99
CA TRP A 332 15.59 25.43 -31.70
C TRP A 332 14.87 25.85 -30.40
N VAL A 333 15.63 26.19 -29.37
CA VAL A 333 15.09 26.55 -28.04
C VAL A 333 15.01 28.07 -27.88
N ALA A 334 16.03 28.81 -28.32
CA ALA A 334 16.10 30.27 -28.21
C ALA A 334 14.95 30.98 -28.93
N GLY A 335 14.51 30.45 -30.09
CA GLY A 335 13.37 30.97 -30.85
C GLY A 335 12.01 30.82 -30.17
N SER A 336 11.93 30.03 -29.10
CA SER A 336 10.65 29.70 -28.43
C SER A 336 10.36 30.47 -27.14
N GLY A 337 11.36 31.15 -26.53
CA GLY A 337 11.27 31.46 -25.10
C GLY A 337 11.82 32.77 -24.53
N ALA A 338 12.46 33.66 -25.29
CA ALA A 338 13.09 34.86 -24.68
C ALA A 338 12.90 36.19 -25.42
N GLN A 339 12.83 36.20 -26.76
CA GLN A 339 12.74 37.44 -27.54
C GLN A 339 11.33 37.79 -28.05
N GLY A 340 10.34 36.92 -27.82
CA GLY A 340 8.95 37.22 -28.14
C GLY A 340 8.36 38.24 -27.16
N GLY A 341 7.68 39.25 -27.71
CA GLY A 341 6.87 40.20 -26.93
C GLY A 341 5.80 39.47 -26.10
N VAL A 342 5.17 40.17 -25.15
CA VAL A 342 4.17 39.61 -24.22
C VAL A 342 3.12 38.76 -24.95
N LEU A 343 2.63 39.22 -26.10
CA LEU A 343 1.64 38.52 -26.94
C LEU A 343 2.10 37.11 -27.38
N GLN A 344 3.36 36.94 -27.77
CA GLN A 344 3.89 35.67 -28.27
C GLN A 344 4.06 34.64 -27.14
N ARG A 345 4.40 35.10 -25.93
CA ARG A 345 4.46 34.25 -24.73
C ARG A 345 3.06 33.80 -24.31
N THR A 346 2.08 34.70 -24.35
CA THR A 346 0.68 34.39 -24.03
C THR A 346 0.08 33.39 -25.02
N ALA A 347 0.36 33.55 -26.32
CA ALA A 347 -0.04 32.60 -27.35
C ALA A 347 0.60 31.22 -27.16
N MET A 348 1.91 31.16 -26.89
CA MET A 348 2.60 29.88 -26.62
C MET A 348 2.04 29.18 -25.37
N ALA A 349 1.78 29.92 -24.29
CA ALA A 349 1.18 29.37 -23.09
C ALA A 349 -0.26 28.85 -23.34
N ALA A 350 -1.01 29.48 -24.24
CA ALA A 350 -2.32 28.97 -24.67
C ALA A 350 -2.19 27.66 -25.47
N THR A 351 -1.23 27.59 -26.39
CA THR A 351 -0.94 26.38 -27.17
C THR A 351 -0.54 25.21 -26.28
N LEU A 352 0.34 25.44 -25.29
CA LEU A 352 0.74 24.42 -24.31
C LEU A 352 -0.45 23.93 -23.48
N ARG A 353 -1.26 24.85 -22.93
CA ARG A 353 -2.50 24.51 -22.21
C ARG A 353 -3.47 23.68 -23.06
N GLN A 354 -3.63 24.03 -24.34
CA GLN A 354 -4.49 23.29 -25.24
C GLN A 354 -3.94 21.89 -25.53
N PHE A 355 -2.63 21.77 -25.75
CA PHE A 355 -1.98 20.48 -25.97
C PHE A 355 -2.10 19.56 -24.75
N MET A 356 -1.89 20.09 -23.54
CA MET A 356 -2.00 19.32 -22.29
C MET A 356 -3.42 18.78 -22.01
N ARG A 357 -4.44 19.14 -22.80
CA ARG A 357 -5.74 18.46 -22.77
C ARG A 357 -5.65 16.99 -23.13
N CYS A 358 -4.62 16.55 -23.85
CA CYS A 358 -4.41 15.12 -24.15
C CYS A 358 -4.18 14.28 -22.88
N THR A 359 -3.61 14.86 -21.82
CA THR A 359 -3.38 14.16 -20.55
C THR A 359 -4.51 14.36 -19.54
N HIS A 360 -5.48 15.23 -19.82
CA HIS A 360 -6.56 15.54 -18.89
C HIS A 360 -7.50 14.36 -18.66
N ASP A 361 -7.59 13.94 -17.41
CA ASP A 361 -8.76 13.25 -16.88
C ASP A 361 -9.76 14.31 -16.39
N VAL A 362 -10.80 14.55 -17.19
CA VAL A 362 -11.82 15.58 -16.93
C VAL A 362 -12.55 15.32 -15.62
N GLU A 363 -12.71 14.06 -15.24
CA GLU A 363 -13.41 13.67 -14.03
C GLU A 363 -12.54 13.81 -12.77
N GLU A 364 -11.24 13.52 -12.85
CA GLU A 364 -10.28 13.78 -11.75
C GLU A 364 -10.11 15.29 -11.50
N ALA A 365 -10.04 16.08 -12.57
CA ALA A 365 -9.97 17.54 -12.49
C ALA A 365 -11.12 18.18 -11.70
N ARG A 366 -12.34 17.67 -11.89
CA ARG A 366 -13.55 18.17 -11.21
C ARG A 366 -13.54 17.85 -9.72
N GLY A 367 -13.15 16.64 -9.33
CA GLY A 367 -13.02 16.24 -7.91
C GLY A 367 -11.95 17.05 -7.17
N ASP A 368 -10.79 17.26 -7.80
CA ASP A 368 -9.68 18.04 -7.23
C ASP A 368 -10.06 19.51 -7.03
N ALA A 369 -10.79 20.10 -7.98
CA ALA A 369 -11.26 21.49 -7.91
C ALA A 369 -12.24 21.73 -6.77
N VAL A 370 -13.15 20.78 -6.52
CA VAL A 370 -14.09 20.79 -5.40
C VAL A 370 -13.33 20.75 -4.06
N LEU A 371 -12.37 19.83 -3.91
CA LEU A 371 -11.58 19.70 -2.69
C LEU A 371 -10.83 20.99 -2.35
N ALA A 372 -10.21 21.60 -3.37
CA ALA A 372 -9.50 22.86 -3.23
C ALA A 372 -10.45 24.02 -2.89
N ALA A 373 -11.67 24.05 -3.43
CA ALA A 373 -12.67 25.08 -3.14
C ALA A 373 -13.17 24.99 -1.69
N CYS A 374 -13.55 23.79 -1.24
CA CYS A 374 -13.97 23.55 0.15
C CYS A 374 -12.86 23.94 1.14
N ALA A 375 -11.62 23.56 0.87
CA ALA A 375 -10.50 23.87 1.74
C ALA A 375 -10.15 25.36 1.79
N ARG A 376 -10.23 26.08 0.66
CA ARG A 376 -10.09 27.55 0.63
C ARG A 376 -11.16 28.24 1.47
N PHE A 377 -12.40 27.76 1.40
CA PHE A 377 -13.50 28.26 2.23
C PHE A 377 -13.21 28.06 3.73
N PHE A 378 -12.81 26.87 4.16
CA PHE A 378 -12.48 26.62 5.57
C PHE A 378 -11.23 27.36 6.05
N ARG A 379 -10.23 27.53 5.17
CA ARG A 379 -9.04 28.33 5.48
C ARG A 379 -9.38 29.80 5.66
N ALA A 380 -10.22 30.36 4.79
CA ALA A 380 -10.72 31.72 4.92
C ALA A 380 -11.52 31.92 6.22
N LEU A 381 -12.31 30.92 6.62
CA LEU A 381 -12.99 30.89 7.93
C LEU A 381 -11.98 30.88 9.10
N ALA A 382 -10.93 30.05 9.04
CA ALA A 382 -9.92 29.95 10.08
C ALA A 382 -9.00 31.18 10.19
N THR A 383 -8.77 31.92 9.11
CA THR A 383 -7.93 33.13 9.09
C THR A 383 -8.71 34.44 9.24
N SER A 384 -10.06 34.38 9.24
CA SER A 384 -10.97 35.53 9.34
C SER A 384 -10.75 36.42 10.57
N GLY A 385 -10.10 35.91 11.63
CA GLY A 385 -9.66 36.70 12.77
C GLY A 385 -8.59 37.77 12.47
N ARG A 386 -8.01 37.81 11.26
CA ARG A 386 -6.98 38.80 10.86
C ARG A 386 -7.28 39.64 9.62
N ALA A 387 -8.21 39.26 8.74
CA ALA A 387 -8.37 39.90 7.42
C ALA A 387 -9.75 40.55 7.16
N GLY A 388 -10.72 40.44 8.08
CA GLY A 388 -12.04 41.05 7.90
C GLY A 388 -12.88 40.43 6.78
N GLU A 389 -14.17 40.81 6.76
CA GLU A 389 -15.28 40.20 6.00
C GLU A 389 -15.09 40.09 4.47
N ALA A 390 -14.08 40.75 3.88
CA ALA A 390 -13.84 40.82 2.44
C ALA A 390 -13.41 39.49 1.78
N GLY A 391 -12.85 38.54 2.54
CA GLY A 391 -12.36 37.27 1.99
C GLY A 391 -13.43 36.21 1.70
N LEU A 392 -14.64 36.36 2.27
CA LEU A 392 -15.73 35.38 2.17
C LEU A 392 -16.70 35.65 1.00
N ALA A 393 -16.78 36.90 0.52
CA ALA A 393 -17.74 37.35 -0.48
C ALA A 393 -17.66 36.60 -1.84
N PRO A 394 -16.48 36.24 -2.39
CA PRO A 394 -16.42 35.52 -3.68
C PRO A 394 -16.85 34.05 -3.62
N LEU A 395 -16.95 33.48 -2.41
CA LEU A 395 -17.27 32.06 -2.17
C LEU A 395 -18.76 31.83 -1.88
N LEU A 396 -19.56 32.90 -1.75
CA LEU A 396 -20.98 32.86 -1.44
C LEU A 396 -21.78 33.29 -2.68
N GLY A 397 -22.75 32.47 -3.09
CA GLY A 397 -23.54 32.73 -4.31
C GLY A 397 -24.43 33.98 -4.25
N PRO A 398 -24.85 34.52 -5.40
CA PRO A 398 -25.59 35.79 -5.49
C PRO A 398 -26.96 35.77 -4.81
N THR A 399 -27.56 34.60 -4.57
CA THR A 399 -28.84 34.50 -3.84
C THR A 399 -28.74 34.73 -2.33
N CYS A 400 -27.53 34.92 -1.81
CA CYS A 400 -27.31 35.42 -0.45
C CYS A 400 -27.44 36.95 -0.39
N VAL A 401 -27.51 37.63 -1.55
CA VAL A 401 -27.47 39.09 -1.67
C VAL A 401 -28.47 39.55 -2.73
N SER A 402 -29.77 39.58 -2.40
CA SER A 402 -30.73 40.59 -2.89
C SER A 402 -32.18 40.20 -2.56
N GLY A 403 -32.98 41.21 -2.29
CA GLY A 403 -34.42 41.13 -2.03
C GLY A 403 -34.90 42.37 -1.31
N GLY A 404 -34.75 43.52 -1.97
CA GLY A 404 -35.43 44.77 -1.59
C GLY A 404 -36.90 44.73 -1.98
N ASP A 405 -37.69 45.41 -1.14
CA ASP A 405 -39.05 45.93 -1.28
C ASP A 405 -40.10 45.16 -2.10
N GLY A 406 -41.10 44.66 -1.39
CA GLY A 406 -42.35 44.16 -1.97
C GLY A 406 -43.16 43.32 -0.97
N GLY A 407 -43.96 44.02 -0.15
CA GLY A 407 -45.01 43.57 0.76
C GLY A 407 -45.40 42.08 0.84
N GLY A 408 -45.49 41.58 2.09
CA GLY A 408 -46.46 40.53 2.45
C GLY A 408 -45.89 39.18 2.87
N GLY A 409 -45.26 39.14 4.05
CA GLY A 409 -45.44 38.07 5.03
C GLY A 409 -44.98 36.64 4.70
N LYS A 410 -43.71 36.32 5.00
CA LYS A 410 -43.32 35.07 5.69
C LYS A 410 -42.12 35.33 6.61
N ARG A 411 -42.37 35.36 7.93
CA ARG A 411 -41.34 35.44 8.99
C ARG A 411 -40.53 34.14 9.01
N ALA A 412 -39.21 34.21 8.88
CA ALA A 412 -38.32 33.09 9.18
C ALA A 412 -38.21 32.91 10.71
N ARG A 413 -38.37 31.67 11.19
CA ARG A 413 -38.38 31.28 12.60
C ARG A 413 -37.06 31.66 13.31
N ALA A 414 -37.17 32.31 14.45
CA ALA A 414 -36.07 32.55 15.39
C ALA A 414 -35.58 31.25 16.00
N VAL A 415 -34.27 31.13 16.24
CA VAL A 415 -33.67 30.04 17.02
C VAL A 415 -33.47 30.53 18.45
N ARG A 416 -34.09 29.86 19.42
CA ARG A 416 -33.90 30.12 20.86
C ARG A 416 -32.64 29.42 21.35
N VAL A 417 -31.81 30.13 22.10
CA VAL A 417 -30.70 29.55 22.87
C VAL A 417 -30.85 30.04 24.31
N GLY A 418 -31.31 29.17 25.22
CA GLY A 418 -31.63 29.54 26.60
C GLY A 418 -32.84 30.48 26.74
N ALA A 419 -32.86 31.31 27.79
CA ALA A 419 -34.00 32.16 28.15
C ALA A 419 -34.14 33.47 27.34
N THR A 420 -33.25 33.73 26.38
CA THR A 420 -33.24 34.96 25.58
C THR A 420 -33.48 34.68 24.10
N GLU A 421 -34.37 35.47 23.49
CA GLU A 421 -34.70 35.41 22.07
C GLU A 421 -33.77 36.34 21.25
N HIS A 422 -33.19 35.82 20.17
CA HIS A 422 -32.31 36.59 19.29
C HIS A 422 -32.79 36.51 17.83
N SER A 423 -32.98 37.67 17.19
CA SER A 423 -33.41 37.80 15.79
C SER A 423 -32.32 38.46 14.93
N GLY A 424 -31.82 37.80 13.88
CA GLY A 424 -30.97 38.43 12.85
C GLY A 424 -30.18 37.46 11.96
N ARG A 425 -30.04 37.79 10.67
CA ARG A 425 -29.40 37.00 9.57
C ARG A 425 -27.90 36.64 9.73
N TYR A 426 -27.28 36.92 10.88
CA TYR A 426 -25.82 36.89 11.06
C TYR A 426 -25.34 36.14 12.32
N THR A 427 -26.25 35.50 13.06
CA THR A 427 -25.92 34.88 14.34
C THR A 427 -24.98 33.68 14.19
N ALA A 428 -25.20 32.82 13.20
CA ALA A 428 -24.39 31.64 12.94
C ALA A 428 -22.87 31.92 12.79
N ALA A 429 -22.51 32.89 11.96
CA ALA A 429 -21.11 33.26 11.75
C ALA A 429 -20.46 33.87 13.01
N LYS A 430 -21.20 34.71 13.75
CA LYS A 430 -20.74 35.30 15.02
C LYS A 430 -20.62 34.26 16.15
N THR A 431 -21.50 33.27 16.20
CA THR A 431 -21.45 32.18 17.19
C THR A 431 -20.24 31.28 16.94
N VAL A 432 -19.92 30.99 15.67
CA VAL A 432 -18.70 30.25 15.28
C VAL A 432 -17.44 31.07 15.57
N GLU A 433 -17.44 32.37 15.27
CA GLU A 433 -16.34 33.28 15.58
C GLU A 433 -16.08 33.38 17.10
N GLN A 434 -17.13 33.46 17.93
CA GLN A 434 -17.01 33.45 19.40
C GLN A 434 -16.55 32.10 19.96
N ALA A 435 -17.00 30.97 19.37
CA ALA A 435 -16.52 29.65 19.75
C ALA A 435 -15.03 29.46 19.42
N MET A 436 -14.58 29.96 18.27
CA MET A 436 -13.15 29.96 17.90
C MET A 436 -12.30 30.89 18.78
N ARG A 437 -12.84 32.05 19.19
CA ARG A 437 -12.15 32.97 20.15
C ARG A 437 -11.98 32.37 21.55
N ARG A 438 -12.77 31.36 21.94
CA ARG A 438 -12.68 30.67 23.24
C ARG A 438 -11.74 29.45 23.23
N GLY A 439 -11.05 29.17 22.12
CA GLY A 439 -9.97 28.19 22.07
C GLY A 439 -10.42 26.73 22.02
N ALA A 440 -11.53 26.42 21.34
CA ALA A 440 -11.94 25.04 21.03
C ALA A 440 -11.50 24.65 19.60
N PRO A 441 -10.35 23.97 19.39
CA PRO A 441 -9.83 23.70 18.04
C PRO A 441 -10.22 22.31 17.51
N ALA A 442 -10.86 21.45 18.32
CA ALA A 442 -10.91 20.01 18.01
C ALA A 442 -12.25 19.51 17.45
N ASP A 443 -13.40 20.08 17.82
CA ASP A 443 -14.65 19.32 17.73
C ASP A 443 -15.84 20.11 17.14
N VAL A 444 -15.69 20.61 15.90
CA VAL A 444 -16.83 21.11 15.10
C VAL A 444 -17.14 20.09 14.00
N GLY A 445 -18.30 19.43 14.10
CA GLY A 445 -18.80 18.50 13.09
C GLY A 445 -19.56 19.24 11.98
N LEU A 446 -19.28 18.89 10.72
CA LEU A 446 -19.94 19.44 9.54
C LEU A 446 -20.47 18.27 8.69
N TRP A 447 -21.74 18.27 8.30
CA TRP A 447 -22.24 17.27 7.35
C TRP A 447 -23.17 17.88 6.32
N VAL A 448 -23.24 17.25 5.15
CA VAL A 448 -24.12 17.67 4.05
C VAL A 448 -25.46 16.97 4.25
N GLU A 449 -26.55 17.73 4.47
CA GLU A 449 -27.89 17.16 4.67
C GLU A 449 -28.52 16.73 3.35
N SER A 450 -28.35 17.55 2.31
CA SER A 450 -28.89 17.29 0.99
C SER A 450 -28.18 18.15 -0.03
N VAL A 451 -28.08 17.66 -1.25
CA VAL A 451 -27.74 18.49 -2.40
C VAL A 451 -28.86 18.31 -3.42
N ASP A 452 -29.33 19.43 -3.98
CA ASP A 452 -30.45 19.40 -4.92
C ASP A 452 -29.96 18.92 -6.28
N TRP A 453 -30.12 17.62 -6.54
CA TRP A 453 -29.65 16.96 -7.75
C TRP A 453 -30.52 17.25 -8.97
N LYS A 454 -31.77 17.71 -8.77
CA LYS A 454 -32.73 17.97 -9.87
C LYS A 454 -32.40 19.23 -10.67
N SER A 455 -31.66 20.18 -10.08
CA SER A 455 -31.15 21.36 -10.79
C SER A 455 -29.86 21.09 -11.57
N ILE A 456 -29.23 19.92 -11.35
CA ILE A 456 -27.93 19.54 -11.91
C ILE A 456 -28.08 18.66 -13.17
N THR A 457 -29.12 17.81 -13.22
CA THR A 457 -29.37 16.88 -14.33
C THR A 457 -30.14 17.49 -15.50
N GLY A 458 -30.63 18.73 -15.38
CA GLY A 458 -31.36 19.41 -16.45
C GLY A 458 -32.79 18.90 -16.72
N GLU A 459 -33.39 18.14 -15.81
CA GLU A 459 -34.75 17.59 -15.99
C GLU A 459 -35.89 18.62 -15.83
N ASN A 460 -35.57 19.86 -15.43
CA ASN A 460 -36.52 20.98 -15.47
C ASN A 460 -36.15 21.94 -16.61
N GLN A 461 -37.14 22.34 -17.42
CA GLN A 461 -37.03 23.28 -18.54
C GLN A 461 -36.69 24.73 -18.09
N GLY A 462 -35.59 24.93 -17.37
CA GLY A 462 -35.10 26.24 -16.91
C GLY A 462 -33.57 26.33 -17.02
N PRO A 463 -32.99 27.55 -17.01
CA PRO A 463 -31.56 27.76 -17.28
C PRO A 463 -30.67 27.12 -16.20
N PRO A 464 -29.49 26.59 -16.57
CA PRO A 464 -28.58 25.90 -15.66
C PRO A 464 -27.85 26.91 -14.77
N LEU A 465 -28.47 27.29 -13.65
CA LEU A 465 -27.85 28.19 -12.68
C LEU A 465 -28.12 27.73 -11.24
N ALA A 466 -27.02 27.56 -10.51
CA ALA A 466 -26.89 27.29 -9.07
C ALA A 466 -27.02 25.82 -8.64
N ALA A 467 -25.92 25.06 -8.75
CA ALA A 467 -25.69 23.89 -7.92
C ALA A 467 -25.50 24.36 -6.46
N ARG A 468 -26.45 24.04 -5.58
CA ARG A 468 -26.45 24.46 -4.17
C ARG A 468 -26.22 23.26 -3.26
N ALA A 469 -25.09 23.25 -2.54
CA ALA A 469 -24.85 22.27 -1.47
C ALA A 469 -25.29 22.84 -0.12
N LYS A 470 -26.12 22.08 0.62
CA LYS A 470 -26.65 22.46 1.94
C LYS A 470 -25.80 21.80 3.03
N LEU A 471 -24.93 22.58 3.68
CA LEU A 471 -24.01 22.14 4.74
C LEU A 471 -24.58 22.49 6.12
N HIS A 472 -24.65 21.51 7.03
CA HIS A 472 -25.02 21.68 8.43
C HIS A 472 -23.78 21.71 9.32
N MET A 473 -23.71 22.68 10.24
CA MET A 473 -22.66 22.78 11.27
C MET A 473 -23.23 22.44 12.66
N GLN A 474 -22.54 21.57 13.41
CA GLN A 474 -22.79 21.28 14.83
C GLN A 474 -21.49 21.43 15.64
N LEU A 475 -21.60 22.05 16.82
CA LEU A 475 -20.54 22.10 17.82
C LEU A 475 -20.66 20.85 18.72
N ALA A 476 -19.56 20.13 18.97
CA ALA A 476 -19.60 18.97 19.84
C ALA A 476 -19.86 19.37 21.31
N GLY A 477 -20.69 18.59 22.00
CA GLY A 477 -21.06 18.79 23.40
C GLY A 477 -22.47 19.36 23.66
N ALA A 478 -23.27 19.57 22.61
CA ALA A 478 -24.71 19.82 22.76
C ALA A 478 -25.47 18.49 22.57
N GLU A 479 -26.37 18.15 23.50
CA GLU A 479 -27.36 17.08 23.32
C GLU A 479 -28.08 17.24 21.98
N GLU A 480 -28.50 16.13 21.36
CA GLU A 480 -29.20 16.15 20.07
C GLU A 480 -30.28 17.25 20.05
N PRO A 481 -30.10 18.33 19.26
CA PRO A 481 -31.19 19.25 19.10
C PRO A 481 -32.17 18.62 18.12
N GLY A 482 -33.44 18.58 18.50
CA GLY A 482 -34.54 18.30 17.58
C GLY A 482 -34.48 19.19 16.32
N PRO A 483 -35.34 18.97 15.31
CA PRO A 483 -35.18 19.36 13.88
C PRO A 483 -34.98 20.85 13.49
N GLY A 484 -34.34 21.70 14.30
CA GLY A 484 -34.24 23.15 14.07
C GLY A 484 -33.04 23.88 14.69
N SER A 485 -31.98 23.22 15.17
CA SER A 485 -30.80 23.93 15.74
C SER A 485 -29.49 23.84 14.94
N ALA A 486 -29.49 23.22 13.75
CA ALA A 486 -28.31 23.20 12.89
C ALA A 486 -28.19 24.48 12.03
N THR A 487 -27.00 25.07 11.98
CA THR A 487 -26.70 26.20 11.08
C THR A 487 -26.53 25.68 9.65
N VAL A 488 -27.26 26.24 8.69
CA VAL A 488 -27.22 25.85 7.27
C VAL A 488 -26.39 26.84 6.45
N LEU A 489 -25.34 26.37 5.78
CA LEU A 489 -24.54 27.10 4.79
C LEU A 489 -24.87 26.61 3.37
N LEU A 490 -25.13 27.55 2.45
CA LEU A 490 -25.36 27.28 1.02
C LEU A 490 -24.11 27.69 0.23
N LEU A 491 -23.40 26.71 -0.34
CA LEU A 491 -22.29 26.97 -1.29
C LEU A 491 -22.82 26.94 -2.72
N ASP A 492 -22.44 27.93 -3.53
CA ASP A 492 -22.75 28.00 -4.97
C ASP A 492 -21.62 27.37 -5.78
N LEU A 493 -21.88 26.19 -6.33
CA LEU A 493 -20.94 25.41 -7.13
C LEU A 493 -21.14 25.62 -8.64
N GLY A 494 -22.15 26.41 -9.05
CA GLY A 494 -22.58 26.55 -10.44
C GLY A 494 -21.54 27.20 -11.36
N GLY A 495 -20.69 28.08 -10.84
CA GLY A 495 -19.63 28.74 -11.63
C GLY A 495 -18.41 27.86 -11.93
N LEU A 496 -18.25 26.72 -11.26
CA LEU A 496 -17.04 25.88 -11.32
C LEU A 496 -17.15 24.69 -12.30
N LEU A 497 -18.35 24.31 -12.70
CA LEU A 497 -18.65 23.01 -13.30
C LEU A 497 -19.12 23.08 -14.76
N GLY A 498 -18.45 23.88 -15.60
CA GLY A 498 -18.75 24.08 -17.02
C GLY A 498 -19.43 22.87 -17.69
N GLY A 499 -20.64 23.10 -18.19
CA GLY A 499 -21.63 22.07 -18.49
C GLY A 499 -21.17 21.04 -19.51
N GLU A 500 -21.12 19.78 -19.07
CA GLU A 500 -21.50 18.55 -19.79
C GLU A 500 -21.08 17.32 -18.95
N ASP A 501 -21.91 16.28 -19.02
CA ASP A 501 -21.93 14.94 -18.37
C ASP A 501 -21.39 14.82 -16.92
N GLN A 502 -22.26 14.41 -15.98
CA GLN A 502 -22.05 14.53 -14.52
C GLN A 502 -22.17 13.22 -13.73
N SER A 503 -22.05 12.06 -14.37
CA SER A 503 -21.98 10.78 -13.65
C SER A 503 -20.71 10.70 -12.77
N GLY A 504 -20.85 10.33 -11.49
CA GLY A 504 -19.71 10.10 -10.58
C GLY A 504 -19.16 11.34 -9.86
N LEU A 505 -19.72 12.53 -10.08
CA LEU A 505 -19.34 13.76 -9.35
C LEU A 505 -19.68 13.67 -7.85
N ALA A 506 -20.80 13.00 -7.49
CA ALA A 506 -21.27 12.84 -6.12
C ALA A 506 -20.35 11.96 -5.26
N ASP A 507 -19.92 10.80 -5.76
CA ASP A 507 -19.01 9.88 -5.05
C ASP A 507 -17.63 10.51 -4.80
N ARG A 508 -17.20 11.38 -5.72
CA ARG A 508 -15.94 12.13 -5.60
C ARG A 508 -16.08 13.33 -4.67
N LEU A 509 -17.24 14.01 -4.64
CA LEU A 509 -17.54 15.03 -3.63
C LEU A 509 -17.53 14.42 -2.23
N LYS A 510 -18.09 13.21 -2.07
CA LYS A 510 -18.08 12.43 -0.84
C LYS A 510 -16.65 12.04 -0.42
N SER A 511 -15.88 11.45 -1.33
CA SER A 511 -14.45 11.15 -1.12
C SER A 511 -13.63 12.41 -0.80
N ALA A 512 -13.97 13.56 -1.38
CA ALA A 512 -13.31 14.83 -1.11
C ALA A 512 -13.64 15.37 0.30
N LEU A 513 -14.88 15.24 0.75
CA LEU A 513 -15.30 15.61 2.11
C LEU A 513 -14.69 14.66 3.17
N ASP A 514 -14.53 13.38 2.83
CA ASP A 514 -13.78 12.37 3.63
C ASP A 514 -12.29 12.75 3.72
N ALA A 515 -11.68 13.14 2.61
CA ALA A 515 -10.30 13.61 2.55
C ALA A 515 -10.06 14.92 3.32
N LEU A 516 -11.09 15.74 3.56
CA LEU A 516 -11.02 16.91 4.46
C LEU A 516 -11.27 16.53 5.93
N GLY A 517 -11.84 15.35 6.21
CA GLY A 517 -12.11 14.82 7.55
C GLY A 517 -13.20 15.61 8.24
N LEU A 518 -14.07 16.15 7.39
CA LEU A 518 -15.30 16.81 7.76
C LEU A 518 -16.43 15.79 7.76
N ALA A 519 -16.32 14.70 7.00
CA ALA A 519 -17.08 13.50 7.31
C ALA A 519 -16.63 12.99 8.68
N ASN A 520 -17.60 12.81 9.57
CA ASN A 520 -17.43 12.01 10.79
C ASN A 520 -16.60 10.77 10.45
N LYS A 521 -15.75 10.32 11.38
CA LYS A 521 -15.09 9.01 11.33
C LYS A 521 -16.16 7.90 11.24
N ALA A 522 -16.79 7.76 10.09
CA ALA A 522 -17.50 6.58 9.69
C ALA A 522 -16.40 5.62 9.25
N GLN A 523 -16.23 4.58 10.05
CA GLN A 523 -15.51 3.38 9.64
C GLN A 523 -15.93 2.98 8.21
N PRO A 524 -15.02 2.44 7.39
CA PRO A 524 -15.18 2.27 5.95
C PRO A 524 -16.42 1.43 5.61
N LYS A 525 -17.56 2.10 5.41
CA LYS A 525 -18.83 1.45 5.05
C LYS A 525 -19.04 1.36 3.53
N ASP A 526 -18.33 2.14 2.72
CA ASP A 526 -18.68 2.27 1.29
C ASP A 526 -17.91 1.37 0.31
N ASN A 527 -16.94 0.55 0.74
CA ASN A 527 -16.15 -0.28 -0.18
C ASN A 527 -16.59 -1.76 -0.27
N TYR A 528 -17.73 -2.12 0.33
CA TYR A 528 -18.15 -3.50 0.52
C TYR A 528 -19.57 -3.80 -0.02
N ALA A 529 -19.93 -3.30 -1.19
CA ALA A 529 -21.28 -3.42 -1.77
C ALA A 529 -21.85 -4.85 -1.85
N PHE A 530 -20.99 -5.88 -1.91
CA PHE A 530 -21.43 -7.27 -1.77
C PHE A 530 -21.66 -7.64 -0.31
N TRP A 531 -20.66 -7.47 0.56
CA TRP A 531 -20.72 -7.87 1.98
C TRP A 531 -21.74 -7.08 2.81
N SER A 532 -22.10 -5.87 2.39
CA SER A 532 -23.18 -5.09 3.00
C SER A 532 -24.56 -5.74 2.84
N THR A 533 -24.70 -6.67 1.89
CA THR A 533 -25.94 -7.43 1.66
C THR A 533 -25.90 -8.84 2.26
N GLN A 534 -24.77 -9.23 2.86
CA GLN A 534 -24.60 -10.57 3.41
C GLN A 534 -24.91 -10.57 4.91
N PRO A 535 -25.38 -11.70 5.47
CA PRO A 535 -25.64 -11.86 6.90
C PRO A 535 -24.33 -12.00 7.67
N VAL A 536 -23.53 -10.94 7.69
CA VAL A 536 -22.27 -10.84 8.45
C VAL A 536 -22.34 -9.59 9.30
N SER A 537 -21.62 -9.60 10.43
CA SER A 537 -21.55 -8.43 11.32
C SER A 537 -20.98 -7.23 10.54
N GLN A 538 -21.63 -6.07 10.57
CA GLN A 538 -21.19 -4.92 9.77
C GLN A 538 -20.24 -4.01 10.56
N PHE A 539 -19.45 -3.20 9.84
CA PHE A 539 -18.63 -2.17 10.50
C PHE A 539 -19.51 -1.14 11.21
N GLY A 540 -19.12 -0.71 12.41
CA GLY A 540 -19.87 0.28 13.21
C GLY A 540 -21.12 -0.23 13.93
N GLU A 541 -21.44 -1.53 13.89
CA GLU A 541 -22.34 -2.11 14.90
C GLU A 541 -21.61 -2.06 16.26
N GLU A 542 -22.20 -1.37 17.25
CA GLU A 542 -21.65 -1.31 18.61
C GLU A 542 -21.51 -2.73 19.15
N ALA A 543 -20.30 -3.08 19.60
CA ALA A 543 -20.10 -4.34 20.32
C ALA A 543 -20.95 -4.25 21.59
N SER A 544 -22.05 -5.00 21.65
CA SER A 544 -22.85 -5.04 22.86
C SER A 544 -22.03 -5.64 23.99
N THR A 545 -22.18 -5.06 25.18
CA THR A 545 -21.42 -5.44 26.38
C THR A 545 -21.92 -6.75 27.00
N SER A 546 -22.97 -7.37 26.46
CA SER A 546 -23.59 -8.60 26.95
C SER A 546 -23.44 -9.77 25.98
N SER A 547 -23.06 -10.95 26.50
CA SER A 547 -22.99 -12.23 25.76
C SER A 547 -24.34 -12.76 25.27
N SER A 548 -25.44 -12.07 25.58
CA SER A 548 -26.81 -12.40 25.17
C SER A 548 -27.13 -12.14 23.69
N ASP A 549 -26.27 -11.42 22.98
CA ASP A 549 -26.49 -11.04 21.57
C ASP A 549 -25.80 -11.97 20.55
N ASN A 550 -25.22 -13.08 21.04
CA ASN A 550 -24.63 -14.10 20.20
C ASN A 550 -25.74 -14.95 19.55
N GLY A 551 -25.74 -15.04 18.22
CA GLY A 551 -26.78 -15.76 17.52
C GLY A 551 -26.76 -15.56 16.01
N PRO A 552 -27.72 -16.19 15.28
CA PRO A 552 -27.86 -16.01 13.85
C PRO A 552 -28.22 -14.56 13.52
N ILE A 553 -27.74 -14.07 12.37
CA ILE A 553 -27.98 -12.69 11.91
C ILE A 553 -29.25 -12.62 11.06
N ASP A 554 -29.41 -13.57 10.13
CA ASP A 554 -30.64 -13.72 9.36
C ASP A 554 -31.73 -14.35 10.22
N THR A 555 -32.98 -14.03 9.86
CA THR A 555 -34.14 -14.75 10.37
C THR A 555 -34.08 -16.22 9.95
N PRO A 556 -34.54 -17.16 10.81
CA PRO A 556 -34.57 -18.58 10.47
C PRO A 556 -35.31 -18.83 9.15
N LYS A 557 -34.64 -19.53 8.23
CA LYS A 557 -35.19 -19.97 6.94
C LYS A 557 -35.27 -21.49 6.93
N THR A 558 -36.07 -22.03 6.03
CA THR A 558 -36.17 -23.47 5.77
C THR A 558 -35.58 -23.81 4.41
N VAL A 559 -35.27 -25.09 4.17
CA VAL A 559 -34.78 -25.57 2.86
C VAL A 559 -35.77 -25.24 1.73
N ALA A 560 -37.06 -25.19 2.04
CA ALA A 560 -38.11 -24.84 1.07
C ALA A 560 -38.03 -23.38 0.60
N ASP A 561 -37.48 -22.48 1.42
CA ASP A 561 -37.31 -21.06 1.09
C ASP A 561 -36.10 -20.80 0.17
N ILE A 562 -35.30 -21.83 -0.09
CA ILE A 562 -34.07 -21.74 -0.87
C ILE A 562 -34.34 -22.07 -2.33
N ARG A 563 -33.76 -21.26 -3.22
CA ARG A 563 -33.82 -21.48 -4.66
C ARG A 563 -33.22 -22.85 -5.00
N GLN A 564 -34.04 -23.72 -5.60
CA GLN A 564 -33.64 -25.07 -5.99
C GLN A 564 -32.70 -25.06 -7.22
N ALA A 565 -32.95 -24.17 -8.18
CA ALA A 565 -32.11 -24.00 -9.35
C ALA A 565 -30.78 -23.28 -9.01
N PRO A 566 -29.66 -23.62 -9.67
CA PRO A 566 -28.39 -22.90 -9.52
C PRO A 566 -28.52 -21.41 -9.85
N ASN A 567 -27.60 -20.60 -9.29
CA ASN A 567 -27.48 -19.20 -9.69
C ASN A 567 -27.07 -19.09 -11.17
N SER A 568 -27.56 -18.06 -11.85
CA SER A 568 -27.27 -17.87 -13.28
C SER A 568 -25.82 -17.47 -13.50
N LEU A 569 -25.19 -18.09 -14.49
CA LEU A 569 -23.88 -17.71 -15.05
C LEU A 569 -24.09 -17.17 -16.47
N PRO A 570 -23.17 -16.35 -17.01
CA PRO A 570 -23.17 -16.00 -18.42
C PRO A 570 -23.05 -17.27 -19.30
N ASP A 571 -23.67 -17.26 -20.48
CA ASP A 571 -23.85 -18.45 -21.35
C ASP A 571 -22.55 -19.19 -21.71
N ASN A 572 -21.41 -18.49 -21.67
CA ASN A 572 -20.10 -19.06 -21.96
C ASN A 572 -19.46 -19.78 -20.76
N PHE A 573 -20.16 -19.89 -19.63
CA PHE A 573 -19.74 -20.61 -18.43
C PHE A 573 -20.83 -21.57 -17.94
N HIS A 574 -20.41 -22.62 -17.24
CA HIS A 574 -21.31 -23.50 -16.50
C HIS A 574 -20.71 -23.88 -15.14
N TRP A 575 -21.59 -24.26 -14.21
CA TRP A 575 -21.22 -24.79 -12.91
C TRP A 575 -20.70 -26.21 -13.04
N ASP A 576 -19.72 -26.53 -12.23
CA ASP A 576 -19.18 -27.88 -12.09
C ASP A 576 -19.04 -28.24 -10.61
N ASN A 577 -19.08 -29.55 -10.32
CA ASN A 577 -18.76 -30.09 -9.00
C ASN A 577 -17.46 -30.86 -9.16
N CYS A 578 -16.35 -30.27 -8.71
CA CYS A 578 -15.04 -30.85 -8.95
C CYS A 578 -14.89 -32.14 -8.12
N ASP A 579 -14.68 -33.25 -8.81
CA ASP A 579 -14.41 -34.55 -8.18
C ASP A 579 -12.93 -34.67 -7.83
N ILE A 580 -12.62 -34.66 -6.55
CA ILE A 580 -11.25 -34.71 -6.02
C ILE A 580 -10.71 -36.16 -6.01
N ASP A 581 -11.58 -37.17 -6.19
CA ASP A 581 -11.15 -38.55 -6.41
C ASP A 581 -10.70 -38.81 -7.86
N ASP A 582 -11.10 -37.96 -8.80
CA ASP A 582 -10.60 -37.96 -10.18
C ASP A 582 -9.29 -37.18 -10.26
N ASP A 583 -8.18 -37.90 -10.47
CA ASP A 583 -6.83 -37.34 -10.59
C ASP A 583 -6.72 -36.20 -11.61
N LYS A 584 -7.52 -36.23 -12.68
CA LYS A 584 -7.52 -35.16 -13.68
C LYS A 584 -8.13 -33.88 -13.13
N GLN A 585 -9.30 -33.98 -12.50
CA GLN A 585 -9.98 -32.83 -11.93
C GLN A 585 -9.23 -32.28 -10.70
N LEU A 586 -8.63 -33.15 -9.90
CA LEU A 586 -7.71 -32.77 -8.84
C LEU A 586 -6.52 -31.96 -9.38
N THR A 587 -5.93 -32.41 -10.49
CA THR A 587 -4.83 -31.69 -11.16
C THR A 587 -5.29 -30.32 -11.66
N GLU A 588 -6.52 -30.21 -12.19
CA GLU A 588 -7.06 -28.92 -12.62
C GLU A 588 -7.29 -27.94 -11.47
N VAL A 589 -7.80 -28.42 -10.32
CA VAL A 589 -7.94 -27.62 -9.10
C VAL A 589 -6.56 -27.19 -8.60
N TYR A 590 -5.59 -28.12 -8.56
CA TYR A 590 -4.20 -27.83 -8.23
C TYR A 590 -3.61 -26.72 -9.13
N ASP A 591 -3.74 -26.86 -10.46
CA ASP A 591 -3.21 -25.90 -11.42
C ASP A 591 -3.84 -24.52 -11.26
N LEU A 592 -5.16 -24.46 -11.04
CA LEU A 592 -5.87 -23.22 -10.79
C LEU A 592 -5.35 -22.54 -9.51
N LEU A 593 -5.20 -23.28 -8.41
CA LEU A 593 -4.74 -22.74 -7.14
C LEU A 593 -3.27 -22.27 -7.22
N CYS A 594 -2.40 -23.11 -7.78
CA CYS A 594 -0.98 -22.81 -7.97
C CYS A 594 -0.83 -21.52 -8.79
N GLN A 595 -1.54 -21.38 -9.92
CA GLN A 595 -1.35 -20.23 -10.81
C GLN A 595 -2.08 -18.95 -10.37
N HIS A 596 -3.11 -19.04 -9.51
CA HIS A 596 -4.06 -17.95 -9.30
C HIS A 596 -4.57 -17.71 -7.87
N TYR A 597 -4.17 -18.48 -6.85
CA TYR A 597 -4.70 -18.31 -5.48
C TYR A 597 -3.99 -17.19 -4.70
N VAL A 598 -2.89 -17.48 -4.00
CA VAL A 598 -2.17 -16.54 -3.15
C VAL A 598 -0.71 -16.45 -3.58
N GLU A 599 -0.24 -15.22 -3.84
CA GLU A 599 1.17 -14.88 -4.08
C GLU A 599 1.60 -13.93 -2.97
N ASP A 600 2.87 -13.98 -2.57
CA ASP A 600 3.45 -12.97 -1.69
C ASP A 600 3.54 -11.61 -2.41
N ASP A 601 3.53 -10.51 -1.66
CA ASP A 601 3.48 -9.15 -2.21
C ASP A 601 4.69 -8.82 -3.12
N GLU A 602 5.75 -9.62 -3.07
CA GLU A 602 6.97 -9.51 -3.87
C GLU A 602 7.05 -10.52 -5.06
N ASN A 603 6.07 -11.41 -5.25
CA ASN A 603 6.03 -12.50 -6.25
C ASN A 603 7.24 -13.47 -6.20
N MET A 604 7.84 -13.71 -5.03
CA MET A 604 8.98 -14.62 -4.85
C MET A 604 8.56 -16.06 -4.57
N PHE A 605 7.40 -16.27 -3.93
CA PHE A 605 6.92 -17.58 -3.50
C PHE A 605 5.48 -17.84 -3.94
N ARG A 606 5.22 -19.08 -4.36
CA ARG A 606 3.89 -19.56 -4.75
C ARG A 606 3.58 -20.85 -4.02
N PHE A 607 2.43 -20.95 -3.37
CA PHE A 607 2.01 -22.20 -2.73
C PHE A 607 1.89 -23.32 -3.76
N ALA A 608 2.51 -24.44 -3.45
CA ALA A 608 2.52 -25.64 -4.27
C ALA A 608 1.85 -26.78 -3.49
N TYR A 609 0.53 -26.67 -3.27
CA TYR A 609 -0.25 -27.70 -2.58
C TYR A 609 -0.05 -29.07 -3.23
N SER A 610 0.34 -30.12 -2.50
CA SER A 610 0.41 -31.45 -3.12
C SER A 610 -1.01 -31.97 -3.40
N PRO A 611 -1.19 -32.86 -4.41
CA PRO A 611 -2.46 -33.57 -4.61
C PRO A 611 -2.93 -34.28 -3.33
N GLU A 612 -2.01 -34.85 -2.56
CA GLU A 612 -2.28 -35.51 -1.29
C GLU A 612 -2.80 -34.50 -0.24
N PHE A 613 -2.22 -33.30 -0.17
CA PHE A 613 -2.69 -32.24 0.70
C PHE A 613 -4.11 -31.79 0.33
N LEU A 614 -4.40 -31.61 -0.97
CA LEU A 614 -5.73 -31.23 -1.43
C LEU A 614 -6.77 -32.31 -1.14
N ARG A 615 -6.45 -33.61 -1.32
CA ARG A 615 -7.34 -34.70 -0.89
C ARG A 615 -7.59 -34.67 0.61
N TRP A 616 -6.54 -34.47 1.40
CA TRP A 616 -6.65 -34.39 2.86
C TRP A 616 -7.51 -33.19 3.32
N ALA A 617 -7.27 -32.01 2.74
CA ALA A 617 -7.98 -30.78 3.10
C ALA A 617 -9.44 -30.76 2.63
N LEU A 618 -9.73 -31.31 1.45
CA LEU A 618 -11.06 -31.21 0.82
C LEU A 618 -11.98 -32.40 1.13
N LYS A 619 -11.45 -33.51 1.67
CA LYS A 619 -12.23 -34.73 1.95
C LYS A 619 -12.24 -35.20 3.41
N PRO A 620 -12.51 -34.34 4.40
CA PRO A 620 -12.85 -34.85 5.73
C PRO A 620 -14.13 -35.70 5.73
N PRO A 621 -14.38 -36.49 6.79
CA PRO A 621 -15.62 -37.23 6.95
C PRO A 621 -16.86 -36.34 6.80
N GLY A 622 -17.80 -36.76 5.96
CA GLY A 622 -19.05 -36.03 5.71
C GLY A 622 -18.99 -35.00 4.57
N THR A 623 -17.85 -34.83 3.88
CA THR A 623 -17.75 -33.96 2.69
C THR A 623 -18.82 -34.29 1.66
N ARG A 624 -19.36 -33.24 1.04
CA ARG A 624 -20.29 -33.33 -0.09
C ARG A 624 -19.62 -32.78 -1.35
N SER A 625 -19.69 -33.52 -2.45
CA SER A 625 -19.13 -33.08 -3.74
C SER A 625 -19.79 -31.79 -4.25
N GLU A 626 -21.05 -31.54 -3.88
CA GLU A 626 -21.73 -30.28 -4.23
C GLU A 626 -21.06 -29.05 -3.60
N TRP A 627 -20.28 -29.21 -2.52
CA TRP A 627 -19.60 -28.09 -1.86
C TRP A 627 -18.21 -27.79 -2.45
N LEU A 628 -17.76 -28.58 -3.42
CA LEU A 628 -16.53 -28.37 -4.17
C LEU A 628 -16.87 -27.70 -5.52
N CYS A 629 -17.20 -26.42 -5.45
CA CYS A 629 -17.88 -25.69 -6.52
C CYS A 629 -16.87 -25.09 -7.52
N GLY A 630 -16.92 -25.57 -8.76
CA GLY A 630 -16.11 -25.09 -9.88
C GLY A 630 -16.92 -24.27 -10.89
N VAL A 631 -16.25 -23.39 -11.63
CA VAL A 631 -16.79 -22.72 -12.81
C VAL A 631 -15.91 -23.05 -14.00
N ARG A 632 -16.53 -23.58 -15.06
CA ARG A 632 -15.83 -23.95 -16.31
C ARG A 632 -16.28 -23.09 -17.48
N VAL A 633 -15.36 -22.87 -18.42
CA VAL A 633 -15.68 -22.26 -19.72
C VAL A 633 -16.34 -23.32 -20.60
N THR A 634 -17.54 -23.03 -21.11
CA THR A 634 -18.36 -23.99 -21.87
C THR A 634 -17.67 -24.47 -23.16
N SER A 635 -16.93 -23.59 -23.85
CA SER A 635 -16.30 -23.93 -25.13
C SER A 635 -15.03 -24.79 -25.00
N SER A 636 -14.30 -24.68 -23.87
CA SER A 636 -13.01 -25.35 -23.69
C SER A 636 -12.98 -26.38 -22.56
N GLY A 637 -14.01 -26.42 -21.70
CA GLY A 637 -14.02 -27.23 -20.48
C GLY A 637 -13.06 -26.73 -19.39
N LYS A 638 -12.31 -25.65 -19.62
CA LYS A 638 -11.27 -25.19 -18.69
C LYS A 638 -11.87 -24.66 -17.39
N LEU A 639 -11.36 -25.13 -16.25
CA LEU A 639 -11.66 -24.60 -14.91
C LEU A 639 -11.07 -23.20 -14.73
N VAL A 640 -11.90 -22.24 -14.31
CA VAL A 640 -11.51 -20.82 -14.20
C VAL A 640 -11.82 -20.19 -12.85
N ALA A 641 -12.61 -20.85 -12.02
CA ALA A 641 -12.79 -20.47 -10.63
C ALA A 641 -13.20 -21.68 -9.77
N PHE A 642 -12.91 -21.60 -8.48
CA PHE A 642 -13.17 -22.65 -7.50
C PHE A 642 -13.46 -22.03 -6.13
N ILE A 643 -14.33 -22.67 -5.36
CA ILE A 643 -14.57 -22.42 -3.94
C ILE A 643 -14.94 -23.74 -3.27
N SER A 644 -14.41 -23.99 -2.07
CA SER A 644 -14.69 -25.22 -1.32
C SER A 644 -15.43 -24.94 -0.02
N GLY A 645 -16.27 -25.89 0.38
CA GLY A 645 -16.84 -25.98 1.71
C GLY A 645 -16.70 -27.41 2.26
N ILE A 646 -16.27 -27.55 3.51
CA ILE A 646 -16.22 -28.83 4.22
C ILE A 646 -17.07 -28.78 5.50
N PRO A 647 -17.71 -29.88 5.91
CA PRO A 647 -18.52 -29.89 7.12
C PRO A 647 -17.66 -29.69 8.36
N MET A 648 -18.17 -28.95 9.34
CA MET A 648 -17.52 -28.84 10.65
C MET A 648 -18.53 -28.55 11.75
N GLN A 649 -18.52 -29.35 12.81
CA GLN A 649 -19.22 -28.98 14.03
C GLN A 649 -18.38 -27.93 14.76
N THR A 650 -18.94 -26.75 15.03
CA THR A 650 -18.20 -25.62 15.62
C THR A 650 -18.85 -25.17 16.91
N ARG A 651 -18.04 -24.99 17.95
CA ARG A 651 -18.42 -24.31 19.17
C ARG A 651 -18.13 -22.82 19.04
N VAL A 652 -19.16 -22.00 19.26
CA VAL A 652 -19.05 -20.56 19.45
C VAL A 652 -19.66 -20.19 20.78
N ASP A 653 -18.83 -19.74 21.72
CA ASP A 653 -19.18 -19.56 23.12
C ASP A 653 -19.76 -20.86 23.74
N ALA A 654 -21.01 -20.84 24.18
CA ALA A 654 -21.69 -21.99 24.77
C ALA A 654 -22.49 -22.83 23.75
N GLN A 655 -22.50 -22.45 22.47
CA GLN A 655 -23.35 -23.07 21.45
C GLN A 655 -22.52 -23.93 20.50
N GLU A 656 -22.98 -25.16 20.27
CA GLU A 656 -22.41 -26.08 19.28
C GLU A 656 -23.35 -26.17 18.08
N LEU A 657 -22.85 -25.81 16.90
CA LEU A 657 -23.66 -25.67 15.70
C LEU A 657 -22.98 -26.36 14.51
N PRO A 658 -23.77 -26.99 13.62
CA PRO A 658 -23.25 -27.43 12.34
C PRO A 658 -22.90 -26.20 11.51
N MET A 659 -21.65 -26.11 11.08
CA MET A 659 -21.15 -25.07 10.17
C MET A 659 -20.47 -25.72 8.96
N VAL A 660 -20.19 -24.89 7.96
CA VAL A 660 -19.27 -25.24 6.88
C VAL A 660 -18.01 -24.40 7.00
N GLU A 661 -16.84 -25.02 6.94
CA GLU A 661 -15.58 -24.31 6.78
C GLU A 661 -15.38 -23.98 5.30
N ILE A 662 -15.23 -22.70 4.97
CA ILE A 662 -15.01 -22.24 3.59
C ILE A 662 -13.54 -21.91 3.40
N ASN A 663 -12.94 -22.51 2.37
CA ASN A 663 -11.55 -22.27 1.97
C ASN A 663 -11.38 -22.32 0.43
N PHE A 664 -10.17 -22.02 -0.06
CA PHE A 664 -9.77 -22.15 -1.46
C PHE A 664 -10.60 -21.33 -2.47
N LEU A 665 -11.14 -20.17 -2.07
CA LEU A 665 -11.78 -19.25 -3.00
C LEU A 665 -10.76 -18.69 -4.00
N CYS A 666 -10.78 -19.19 -5.23
CA CYS A 666 -9.85 -18.81 -6.28
C CYS A 666 -10.61 -18.41 -7.55
N VAL A 667 -10.23 -17.27 -8.13
CA VAL A 667 -10.69 -16.82 -9.44
C VAL A 667 -9.48 -16.55 -10.31
N HIS A 668 -9.46 -17.14 -11.51
CA HIS A 668 -8.42 -16.94 -12.49
C HIS A 668 -8.15 -15.44 -12.71
N LYS A 669 -6.86 -15.03 -12.69
CA LYS A 669 -6.44 -13.60 -12.64
C LYS A 669 -7.16 -12.71 -13.66
N LYS A 670 -7.32 -13.18 -14.91
CA LYS A 670 -8.02 -12.45 -16.00
C LYS A 670 -9.50 -12.15 -15.73
N LEU A 671 -10.15 -12.86 -14.81
CA LEU A 671 -11.58 -12.74 -14.50
C LEU A 671 -11.86 -11.99 -13.18
N ARG A 672 -10.83 -11.59 -12.42
CA ARG A 672 -11.00 -10.97 -11.09
C ARG A 672 -11.83 -9.67 -11.14
N HIS A 673 -11.73 -8.89 -12.22
CA HIS A 673 -12.51 -7.65 -12.40
C HIS A 673 -13.98 -7.90 -12.81
N LYS A 674 -14.40 -9.15 -13.07
CA LYS A 674 -15.75 -9.49 -13.56
C LYS A 674 -16.73 -9.86 -12.44
N ARG A 675 -16.40 -9.59 -11.16
CA ARG A 675 -17.25 -9.85 -9.98
C ARG A 675 -17.73 -11.32 -9.87
N LEU A 676 -16.91 -12.28 -10.28
CA LEU A 676 -17.25 -13.71 -10.22
C LEU A 676 -17.22 -14.26 -8.78
N ALA A 677 -16.36 -13.75 -7.90
CA ALA A 677 -16.27 -14.18 -6.51
C ALA A 677 -17.60 -14.02 -5.73
N PRO A 678 -18.32 -12.88 -5.78
CA PRO A 678 -19.68 -12.77 -5.25
C PRO A 678 -20.67 -13.84 -5.74
N VAL A 679 -20.56 -14.25 -7.00
CA VAL A 679 -21.45 -15.27 -7.59
C VAL A 679 -21.13 -16.66 -7.04
N LEU A 680 -19.84 -16.99 -6.90
CA LEU A 680 -19.37 -18.21 -6.24
C LEU A 680 -19.83 -18.30 -4.78
N ILE A 681 -19.68 -17.20 -4.03
CA ILE A 681 -20.11 -17.15 -2.62
C ILE A 681 -21.62 -17.39 -2.53
N LYS A 682 -22.43 -16.71 -3.36
CA LYS A 682 -23.89 -16.93 -3.39
C LYS A 682 -24.27 -18.37 -3.74
N GLU A 683 -23.53 -19.00 -4.65
CA GLU A 683 -23.81 -20.38 -5.05
C GLU A 683 -23.42 -21.38 -3.95
N ILE A 684 -22.24 -21.26 -3.33
CA ILE A 684 -21.88 -22.16 -2.23
C ILE A 684 -22.85 -21.97 -1.05
N THR A 685 -23.24 -20.74 -0.71
CA THR A 685 -24.25 -20.48 0.32
C THR A 685 -25.58 -21.16 -0.01
N ARG A 686 -26.04 -21.11 -1.27
CA ARG A 686 -27.26 -21.79 -1.70
C ARG A 686 -27.16 -23.30 -1.51
N ARG A 687 -26.05 -23.91 -1.92
CA ARG A 687 -25.81 -25.37 -1.81
C ARG A 687 -25.70 -25.84 -0.36
N VAL A 688 -25.08 -25.04 0.50
CA VAL A 688 -24.98 -25.30 1.95
C VAL A 688 -26.36 -25.17 2.62
N ASN A 689 -27.11 -24.11 2.29
CA ASN A 689 -28.47 -23.94 2.82
C ASN A 689 -29.44 -25.04 2.38
N LEU A 690 -29.29 -25.60 1.17
CA LEU A 690 -30.06 -26.77 0.73
C LEU A 690 -29.78 -28.03 1.55
N ALA A 691 -28.62 -28.10 2.21
CA ALA A 691 -28.28 -29.16 3.15
C ALA A 691 -28.83 -28.92 4.58
N GLY A 692 -29.53 -27.80 4.81
CA GLY A 692 -30.05 -27.42 6.11
C GLY A 692 -29.01 -26.78 7.05
N ILE A 693 -27.85 -26.39 6.54
CA ILE A 693 -26.80 -25.69 7.30
C ILE A 693 -26.83 -24.22 6.93
N TRP A 694 -26.71 -23.33 7.92
CA TRP A 694 -26.94 -21.89 7.72
C TRP A 694 -25.75 -21.01 8.10
N GLN A 695 -24.72 -21.61 8.71
CA GLN A 695 -23.55 -20.92 9.23
C GLN A 695 -22.28 -21.43 8.54
N ALA A 696 -21.28 -20.56 8.45
CA ALA A 696 -19.96 -20.94 7.97
C ALA A 696 -18.87 -20.19 8.73
N VAL A 697 -17.67 -20.76 8.76
CA VAL A 697 -16.46 -20.10 9.22
C VAL A 697 -15.46 -20.01 8.08
N TYR A 698 -14.75 -18.90 8.00
CA TYR A 698 -13.73 -18.66 6.98
C TYR A 698 -12.67 -17.69 7.49
N THR A 699 -11.50 -17.73 6.86
CA THR A 699 -10.41 -16.82 7.16
C THR A 699 -9.99 -16.01 5.94
N ALA A 700 -9.46 -14.82 6.16
CA ALA A 700 -8.87 -14.01 5.10
C ALA A 700 -7.70 -13.16 5.62
N GLY A 701 -6.68 -12.98 4.77
CA GLY A 701 -5.58 -12.04 5.01
C GLY A 701 -5.99 -10.58 4.78
N VAL A 702 -7.09 -10.34 4.04
CA VAL A 702 -7.68 -9.02 3.83
C VAL A 702 -8.74 -8.70 4.89
N LEU A 703 -8.97 -7.41 5.15
CA LEU A 703 -10.01 -6.96 6.06
C LEU A 703 -11.39 -6.95 5.38
N LEU A 704 -12.36 -7.66 5.96
CA LEU A 704 -13.76 -7.70 5.56
C LEU A 704 -14.66 -7.27 6.74
N PRO A 705 -15.93 -6.85 6.51
CA PRO A 705 -16.88 -6.57 7.59
C PRO A 705 -17.35 -7.88 8.24
N ARG A 706 -17.32 -8.06 9.56
CA ARG A 706 -16.40 -7.58 10.60
C ARG A 706 -15.76 -8.87 11.16
N PRO A 707 -14.43 -8.92 11.37
CA PRO A 707 -13.79 -10.13 11.86
C PRO A 707 -14.25 -10.48 13.29
N ALA A 708 -14.50 -11.77 13.51
CA ALA A 708 -14.77 -12.35 14.82
C ALA A 708 -13.50 -12.39 15.68
N ALA A 709 -12.33 -12.64 15.06
CA ALA A 709 -11.02 -12.62 15.69
C ALA A 709 -9.94 -12.20 14.68
N GLU A 710 -8.80 -11.69 15.18
CA GLU A 710 -7.60 -11.41 14.37
C GLU A 710 -6.39 -12.04 15.04
N ALA A 711 -5.58 -12.78 14.29
CA ALA A 711 -4.37 -13.46 14.75
C ALA A 711 -3.16 -13.04 13.91
N GLN A 712 -1.98 -13.02 14.52
CA GLN A 712 -0.71 -12.65 13.91
C GLN A 712 0.04 -13.89 13.46
N TYR A 713 0.63 -13.87 12.24
CA TYR A 713 1.56 -14.91 11.82
C TYR A 713 2.93 -14.72 12.47
N TRP A 714 3.57 -15.84 12.80
CA TRP A 714 4.91 -15.93 13.35
C TRP A 714 5.73 -16.97 12.58
N HIS A 715 7.02 -16.68 12.39
CA HIS A 715 7.93 -17.54 11.64
C HIS A 715 9.17 -17.90 12.48
N ARG A 716 9.49 -19.19 12.52
CA ARG A 716 10.68 -19.73 13.15
C ARG A 716 11.60 -20.31 12.08
N THR A 717 12.77 -19.69 11.93
CA THR A 717 13.82 -20.20 11.02
C THR A 717 14.37 -21.55 11.49
N LEU A 718 14.27 -22.57 10.63
CA LEU A 718 14.90 -23.89 10.82
C LEU A 718 16.15 -24.06 9.96
N ASN A 719 16.14 -23.54 8.72
CA ASN A 719 17.25 -23.60 7.78
C ASN A 719 17.73 -22.19 7.36
N PRO A 720 18.53 -21.49 8.18
CA PRO A 720 18.92 -20.11 7.92
C PRO A 720 19.70 -19.92 6.62
N ARG A 721 20.47 -20.93 6.18
CA ARG A 721 21.25 -20.85 4.93
C ARG A 721 20.31 -20.76 3.73
N LYS A 722 19.35 -21.68 3.64
CA LYS A 722 18.40 -21.73 2.55
C LYS A 722 17.46 -20.51 2.57
N LEU A 723 16.90 -20.15 3.73
CA LEU A 723 15.99 -19.01 3.83
C LEU A 723 16.64 -17.68 3.41
N VAL A 724 17.93 -17.48 3.69
CA VAL A 724 18.67 -16.30 3.23
C VAL A 724 18.97 -16.38 1.73
N ALA A 725 19.35 -17.56 1.22
CA ALA A 725 19.67 -17.75 -0.19
C ALA A 725 18.45 -17.52 -1.11
N VAL A 726 17.25 -17.93 -0.68
CA VAL A 726 16.01 -17.75 -1.44
C VAL A 726 15.31 -16.42 -1.19
N GLY A 727 15.88 -15.54 -0.36
CA GLY A 727 15.30 -14.22 -0.07
C GLY A 727 14.15 -14.22 0.95
N PHE A 728 13.76 -15.39 1.50
CA PHE A 728 12.69 -15.52 2.50
C PHE A 728 13.03 -14.81 3.83
N SER A 729 14.30 -14.78 4.22
CA SER A 729 14.74 -14.12 5.45
C SER A 729 15.93 -13.20 5.21
N ARG A 730 15.87 -11.97 5.71
CA ARG A 730 16.98 -11.01 5.67
C ARG A 730 17.72 -11.01 7.01
N LEU A 731 19.04 -11.08 6.98
CA LEU A 731 19.86 -11.04 8.19
C LEU A 731 19.92 -9.61 8.75
N ALA A 732 19.78 -9.47 10.08
CA ALA A 732 19.94 -8.19 10.75
C ALA A 732 21.35 -7.61 10.54
N PRO A 733 21.53 -6.26 10.58
CA PRO A 733 22.84 -5.65 10.47
C PRO A 733 23.82 -6.23 11.51
N ARG A 734 24.99 -6.71 11.07
CA ARG A 734 26.04 -7.42 11.87
C ARG A 734 25.80 -8.91 12.13
N MET A 735 24.72 -9.50 11.63
CA MET A 735 24.46 -10.94 11.68
C MET A 735 25.00 -11.61 10.41
N THR A 736 25.81 -12.66 10.57
CA THR A 736 26.30 -13.48 9.45
C THR A 736 25.49 -14.77 9.35
N VAL A 737 25.48 -15.42 8.18
CA VAL A 737 24.80 -16.72 8.00
C VAL A 737 25.32 -17.75 9.03
N ALA A 738 26.63 -17.79 9.29
CA ALA A 738 27.20 -18.67 10.32
C ALA A 738 26.68 -18.37 11.74
N ARG A 739 26.52 -17.08 12.10
CA ARG A 739 25.91 -16.69 13.36
C ARG A 739 24.42 -17.04 13.42
N ALA A 740 23.70 -16.90 12.30
CA ALA A 740 22.29 -17.30 12.20
C ALA A 740 22.11 -18.81 12.39
N VAL A 741 22.94 -19.62 11.74
CA VAL A 741 23.01 -21.07 11.94
C VAL A 741 23.27 -21.41 13.40
N LYS A 742 24.19 -20.71 14.06
CA LYS A 742 24.45 -20.93 15.49
C LYS A 742 23.27 -20.50 16.37
N LEU A 743 22.64 -19.36 16.08
CA LEU A 743 21.51 -18.83 16.85
C LEU A 743 20.29 -19.76 16.81
N TYR A 744 20.01 -20.33 15.64
CA TYR A 744 18.82 -21.12 15.37
C TYR A 744 19.05 -22.63 15.43
N ARG A 745 20.24 -23.06 15.83
CA ARG A 745 20.57 -24.47 16.02
C ARG A 745 19.60 -25.15 16.98
N LEU A 746 19.12 -26.32 16.57
CA LEU A 746 18.27 -27.21 17.37
C LEU A 746 19.04 -28.49 17.73
N PRO A 747 18.64 -29.21 18.80
CA PRO A 747 19.09 -30.56 19.10
C PRO A 747 18.76 -31.56 17.97
N ALA A 748 19.42 -32.72 17.99
CA ALA A 748 19.21 -33.78 16.99
C ALA A 748 17.98 -34.66 17.28
N ALA A 749 17.50 -34.68 18.53
CA ALA A 749 16.36 -35.48 18.97
C ALA A 749 15.51 -34.69 19.98
N PRO A 750 14.20 -34.98 20.08
CA PRO A 750 13.30 -34.37 21.07
C PRO A 750 13.81 -34.55 22.50
N ALA A 751 13.54 -33.56 23.36
CA ALA A 751 13.95 -33.56 24.76
C ALA A 751 12.93 -34.20 25.70
N SER A 752 11.69 -34.39 25.26
CA SER A 752 10.66 -35.05 26.07
C SER A 752 10.70 -36.57 25.89
N PRO A 753 10.74 -37.35 26.99
CA PRO A 753 10.67 -38.80 26.91
C PRO A 753 9.29 -39.24 26.40
N GLY A 754 9.23 -40.38 25.70
CA GLY A 754 7.95 -40.93 25.23
C GLY A 754 7.38 -40.28 23.96
N VAL A 755 8.07 -39.31 23.35
CA VAL A 755 7.66 -38.72 22.07
C VAL A 755 7.79 -39.77 20.97
N ARG A 756 6.67 -40.12 20.34
CA ARG A 756 6.61 -41.04 19.18
C ARG A 756 5.53 -40.61 18.18
N PRO A 757 5.60 -41.06 16.92
CA PRO A 757 4.53 -40.83 15.96
C PRO A 757 3.19 -41.36 16.49
N MET A 758 2.11 -40.62 16.19
CA MET A 758 0.75 -41.05 16.52
C MET A 758 0.37 -42.29 15.70
N ALA A 759 -0.20 -43.29 16.37
CA ALA A 759 -0.72 -44.49 15.75
C ALA A 759 -2.25 -44.52 15.79
N ARG A 760 -2.87 -45.38 14.98
CA ARG A 760 -4.33 -45.51 14.92
C ARG A 760 -4.97 -45.90 16.25
N ALA A 761 -4.26 -46.68 17.07
CA ALA A 761 -4.71 -47.06 18.40
C ALA A 761 -4.80 -45.87 19.38
N ASP A 762 -4.08 -44.78 19.12
CA ASP A 762 -4.07 -43.60 20.00
C ASP A 762 -5.27 -42.68 19.75
N VAL A 763 -6.01 -42.85 18.64
CA VAL A 763 -7.10 -41.95 18.21
C VAL A 763 -8.12 -41.67 19.31
N PRO A 764 -8.66 -42.67 20.05
CA PRO A 764 -9.64 -42.39 21.12
C PRO A 764 -9.04 -41.54 22.26
N ALA A 765 -7.79 -41.83 22.65
CA ALA A 765 -7.11 -41.10 23.72
C ALA A 765 -6.79 -39.65 23.29
N VAL A 766 -6.33 -39.47 22.05
CA VAL A 766 -6.06 -38.16 21.45
C VAL A 766 -7.35 -37.36 21.27
N ALA A 767 -8.44 -37.99 20.82
CA ALA A 767 -9.74 -37.33 20.69
C ALA A 767 -10.24 -36.82 22.05
N ALA A 768 -10.14 -37.63 23.10
CA ALA A 768 -10.51 -37.22 24.45
C ALA A 768 -9.62 -36.09 24.99
N LEU A 769 -8.30 -36.15 24.72
CA LEU A 769 -7.34 -35.11 25.10
C LEU A 769 -7.63 -33.79 24.41
N LEU A 770 -7.85 -33.83 23.09
CA LEU A 770 -8.12 -32.67 22.26
C LEU A 770 -9.49 -32.06 22.60
N ALA A 771 -10.53 -32.87 22.81
CA ALA A 771 -11.85 -32.39 23.22
C ALA A 771 -11.79 -31.59 24.54
N ARG A 772 -11.04 -32.08 25.54
CA ARG A 772 -10.83 -31.34 26.81
C ARG A 772 -10.07 -30.04 26.58
N HIS A 773 -9.05 -30.06 25.74
CA HIS A 773 -8.24 -28.88 25.44
C HIS A 773 -9.06 -27.81 24.71
N LEU A 774 -9.78 -28.20 23.64
CA LEU A 774 -10.57 -27.31 22.79
C LEU A 774 -11.79 -26.73 23.51
N ALA A 775 -12.31 -27.40 24.54
CA ALA A 775 -13.39 -26.89 25.39
C ALA A 775 -13.07 -25.59 26.15
N ARG A 776 -11.79 -25.20 26.22
CA ARG A 776 -11.35 -23.97 26.89
C ARG A 776 -11.47 -22.72 26.01
N TYR A 777 -11.63 -22.91 24.70
CA TYR A 777 -11.67 -21.82 23.72
C TYR A 777 -13.11 -21.50 23.32
N ARG A 778 -13.36 -20.22 23.01
CA ARG A 778 -14.69 -19.73 22.66
C ARG A 778 -15.04 -20.02 21.20
N LEU A 779 -14.06 -20.07 20.31
CA LEU A 779 -14.25 -20.49 18.91
C LEU A 779 -13.37 -21.70 18.65
N ALA A 780 -13.95 -22.89 18.55
CA ALA A 780 -13.20 -24.14 18.34
C ALA A 780 -14.03 -25.21 17.63
N PRO A 781 -13.41 -26.13 16.89
CA PRO A 781 -14.12 -27.27 16.34
C PRO A 781 -14.49 -28.29 17.42
N VAL A 782 -15.55 -29.04 17.17
CA VAL A 782 -15.95 -30.21 17.95
C VAL A 782 -15.68 -31.44 17.07
N LEU A 783 -14.58 -32.14 17.35
CA LEU A 783 -14.09 -33.21 16.48
C LEU A 783 -14.53 -34.58 17.01
N SER A 784 -15.12 -35.38 16.13
CA SER A 784 -15.34 -36.81 16.33
C SER A 784 -14.04 -37.61 16.22
N GLU A 785 -14.04 -38.86 16.69
CA GLU A 785 -12.87 -39.75 16.52
C GLU A 785 -12.52 -39.98 15.05
N ALA A 786 -13.50 -40.00 14.16
CA ALA A 786 -13.28 -40.14 12.72
C ALA A 786 -12.57 -38.90 12.13
N GLU A 787 -12.96 -37.71 12.56
CA GLU A 787 -12.29 -36.46 12.16
C GLU A 787 -10.89 -36.35 12.78
N VAL A 788 -10.72 -36.75 14.04
CA VAL A 788 -9.39 -36.83 14.67
C VAL A 788 -8.48 -37.78 13.90
N ALA A 789 -8.99 -38.96 13.49
CA ALA A 789 -8.22 -39.89 12.67
C ALA A 789 -7.84 -39.27 11.31
N HIS A 790 -8.78 -38.60 10.64
CA HIS A 790 -8.55 -37.96 9.34
C HIS A 790 -7.52 -36.83 9.43
N TRP A 791 -7.67 -35.93 10.40
CA TRP A 791 -6.85 -34.73 10.53
C TRP A 791 -5.48 -34.99 11.16
N LEU A 792 -5.36 -35.99 12.04
CA LEU A 792 -4.17 -36.14 12.87
C LEU A 792 -3.40 -37.43 12.66
N LEU A 793 -3.92 -38.45 11.96
CA LEU A 793 -3.06 -39.59 11.63
C LEU A 793 -1.94 -39.15 10.68
N PRO A 794 -0.66 -39.48 10.96
CA PRO A 794 0.44 -39.02 10.14
C PRO A 794 0.29 -39.45 8.66
N LEU A 795 0.34 -38.46 7.77
CA LEU A 795 0.40 -38.66 6.32
C LEU A 795 1.75 -38.09 5.82
N PRO A 796 2.56 -38.89 5.10
CA PRO A 796 3.85 -38.46 4.59
C PRO A 796 3.74 -37.14 3.81
N ASP A 797 4.59 -36.17 4.17
CA ASP A 797 4.66 -34.84 3.54
C ASP A 797 3.36 -34.02 3.54
N VAL A 798 2.35 -34.41 4.33
CA VAL A 798 1.08 -33.68 4.50
C VAL A 798 0.89 -33.26 5.94
N VAL A 799 0.72 -34.21 6.86
CA VAL A 799 0.53 -33.92 8.30
C VAL A 799 1.41 -34.82 9.16
N HIS A 800 2.06 -34.22 10.13
CA HIS A 800 2.97 -34.86 11.06
C HIS A 800 2.39 -34.71 12.46
N SER A 801 2.07 -35.84 13.10
CA SER A 801 1.50 -35.86 14.45
C SER A 801 2.26 -36.83 15.35
N TYR A 802 2.51 -36.37 16.57
CA TYR A 802 3.25 -37.10 17.57
C TYR A 802 2.50 -37.02 18.90
N VAL A 803 2.63 -38.10 19.67
CA VAL A 803 2.07 -38.23 21.01
C VAL A 803 3.19 -38.42 22.01
N VAL A 804 2.93 -38.04 23.25
CA VAL A 804 3.79 -38.35 24.39
C VAL A 804 3.15 -39.46 25.19
N GLU A 805 3.85 -40.59 25.28
CA GLU A 805 3.44 -41.73 26.08
C GLU A 805 4.05 -41.63 27.48
N GLY A 806 3.17 -41.48 28.48
CA GLY A 806 3.53 -41.45 29.89
C GLY A 806 3.62 -42.85 30.51
N GLU A 807 3.73 -42.90 31.84
CA GLU A 807 3.76 -44.15 32.59
C GLU A 807 2.47 -44.96 32.36
N GLY A 808 2.61 -46.29 32.19
CA GLY A 808 1.47 -47.18 31.94
C GLY A 808 0.88 -47.11 30.53
N GLY A 809 1.54 -46.43 29.58
CA GLY A 809 1.11 -46.35 28.18
C GLY A 809 0.02 -45.31 27.90
N ALA A 810 -0.27 -44.43 28.86
CA ALA A 810 -1.26 -43.38 28.72
C ALA A 810 -0.74 -42.24 27.84
N ILE A 811 -1.55 -41.77 26.90
CA ILE A 811 -1.23 -40.58 26.08
C ILE A 811 -1.52 -39.32 26.89
N THR A 812 -0.47 -38.55 27.18
CA THR A 812 -0.57 -37.36 28.04
C THR A 812 -0.59 -36.07 27.25
N ASP A 813 0.20 -35.98 26.18
CA ASP A 813 0.40 -34.76 25.39
C ASP A 813 0.43 -35.12 23.90
N MET A 814 0.18 -34.13 23.04
CA MET A 814 0.31 -34.30 21.58
C MET A 814 0.82 -33.03 20.92
N LEU A 815 1.49 -33.18 19.78
CA LEU A 815 1.86 -32.08 18.90
C LEU A 815 1.61 -32.48 17.46
N SER A 816 1.20 -31.52 16.63
CA SER A 816 1.04 -31.73 15.20
C SER A 816 1.37 -30.50 14.39
N PHE A 817 1.83 -30.72 13.16
CA PHE A 817 2.07 -29.69 12.17
C PHE A 817 1.85 -30.26 10.77
N TYR A 818 1.41 -29.43 9.83
CA TYR A 818 1.22 -29.82 8.44
C TYR A 818 2.25 -29.13 7.54
N THR A 819 2.48 -29.73 6.38
CA THR A 819 3.47 -29.28 5.41
C THR A 819 2.77 -28.53 4.29
N LEU A 820 3.24 -27.32 4.01
CA LEU A 820 2.90 -26.58 2.80
C LEU A 820 4.18 -26.18 2.06
N PRO A 821 4.48 -26.82 0.92
CA PRO A 821 5.59 -26.40 0.10
C PRO A 821 5.23 -25.16 -0.72
N SER A 822 6.24 -24.33 -0.98
CA SER A 822 6.14 -23.21 -1.92
C SER A 822 7.20 -23.36 -3.00
N SER A 823 6.84 -23.10 -4.26
CA SER A 823 7.79 -22.93 -5.35
C SER A 823 8.56 -21.62 -5.17
N VAL A 824 9.88 -21.68 -5.35
CA VAL A 824 10.77 -20.51 -5.32
C VAL A 824 10.97 -20.02 -6.75
N ILE A 825 10.57 -18.78 -7.01
CA ILE A 825 10.64 -18.18 -8.35
C ILE A 825 11.98 -17.45 -8.50
N ASN A 826 12.65 -17.57 -9.66
CA ASN A 826 13.90 -16.88 -9.99
C ASN A 826 15.12 -17.19 -9.10
N ASN A 827 15.22 -18.41 -8.54
CA ASN A 827 16.41 -18.88 -7.83
C ASN A 827 17.04 -20.10 -8.54
N THR A 828 18.36 -20.09 -8.75
CA THR A 828 19.08 -21.15 -9.48
C THR A 828 19.52 -22.32 -8.59
N GLU A 829 19.51 -22.16 -7.27
CA GLU A 829 20.00 -23.16 -6.30
C GLU A 829 18.86 -23.96 -5.65
N TYR A 830 17.72 -23.31 -5.37
CA TYR A 830 16.56 -23.93 -4.74
C TYR A 830 15.29 -23.64 -5.54
N ASN A 831 14.53 -24.69 -5.84
CA ASN A 831 13.24 -24.61 -6.54
C ASN A 831 12.02 -24.69 -5.59
N THR A 832 12.21 -25.20 -4.37
CA THR A 832 11.13 -25.40 -3.39
C THR A 832 11.55 -24.99 -1.99
N LEU A 833 10.63 -24.37 -1.26
CA LEU A 833 10.71 -24.05 0.17
C LEU A 833 9.70 -24.93 0.92
N LYS A 834 10.15 -25.73 1.89
CA LYS A 834 9.26 -26.60 2.68
C LYS A 834 8.93 -25.93 4.01
N ALA A 835 7.70 -25.45 4.18
CA ALA A 835 7.25 -24.80 5.41
C ALA A 835 6.37 -25.74 6.23
N ALA A 836 6.64 -25.85 7.52
CA ALA A 836 5.76 -26.49 8.50
C ALA A 836 4.80 -25.44 9.07
N TYR A 837 3.53 -25.78 9.23
CA TYR A 837 2.52 -24.94 9.86
C TYR A 837 2.01 -25.66 11.11
N MET A 838 2.11 -24.98 12.26
CA MET A 838 1.59 -25.49 13.52
C MET A 838 0.10 -25.82 13.39
N PHE A 839 -0.28 -27.03 13.82
CA PHE A 839 -1.66 -27.49 13.82
C PHE A 839 -2.15 -27.58 15.26
N TYR A 840 -2.69 -28.73 15.69
CA TYR A 840 -3.14 -28.93 17.07
C TYR A 840 -2.00 -29.43 17.97
N THR A 841 -1.75 -28.71 19.06
CA THR A 841 -0.77 -29.09 20.09
C THR A 841 -1.44 -29.01 21.46
N VAL A 842 -1.40 -30.11 22.21
CA VAL A 842 -1.98 -30.19 23.56
C VAL A 842 -0.88 -30.54 24.55
N ALA A 843 -0.56 -29.56 25.38
CA ALA A 843 0.40 -29.67 26.48
C ALA A 843 -0.38 -29.81 27.80
N ALA A 844 -0.45 -31.02 28.35
CA ALA A 844 -1.15 -31.32 29.61
C ALA A 844 -0.19 -31.64 30.76
N THR A 845 0.94 -32.30 30.48
CA THR A 845 1.94 -32.65 31.50
C THR A 845 3.29 -32.00 31.24
N ILE A 846 3.62 -31.76 29.97
CA ILE A 846 4.86 -31.08 29.58
C ILE A 846 4.56 -29.58 29.38
N PRO A 847 5.42 -28.66 29.83
CA PRO A 847 5.26 -27.23 29.54
C PRO A 847 5.18 -26.98 28.02
N LEU A 848 4.23 -26.14 27.59
CA LEU A 848 3.98 -25.85 26.17
C LEU A 848 5.25 -25.43 25.41
N SER A 849 6.13 -24.62 26.04
CA SER A 849 7.40 -24.21 25.45
C SER A 849 8.33 -25.40 25.13
N LYS A 850 8.37 -26.41 26.00
CA LYS A 850 9.18 -27.62 25.78
C LYS A 850 8.57 -28.49 24.68
N LEU A 851 7.25 -28.68 24.70
CA LEU A 851 6.55 -29.48 23.69
C LEU A 851 6.65 -28.86 22.29
N LEU A 852 6.50 -27.53 22.19
CA LEU A 852 6.71 -26.82 20.93
C LEU A 852 8.17 -26.84 20.47
N ASN A 853 9.13 -26.78 21.40
CA ASN A 853 10.53 -26.96 21.02
C ASN A 853 10.78 -28.36 20.41
N ASP A 854 10.11 -29.40 20.91
CA ASP A 854 10.17 -30.74 20.30
C ASP A 854 9.53 -30.76 18.91
N ALA A 855 8.43 -30.04 18.70
CA ALA A 855 7.84 -29.85 17.36
C ALA A 855 8.83 -29.18 16.39
N LEU A 856 9.59 -28.17 16.84
CA LEU A 856 10.63 -27.55 16.02
C LEU A 856 11.75 -28.52 15.65
N ILE A 857 12.17 -29.37 16.59
CA ILE A 857 13.19 -30.41 16.34
C ILE A 857 12.67 -31.40 15.30
N LEU A 858 11.44 -31.89 15.46
CA LEU A 858 10.80 -32.85 14.55
C LEU A 858 10.58 -32.26 13.15
N ALA A 859 10.17 -31.00 13.05
CA ALA A 859 10.07 -30.32 11.77
C ALA A 859 11.43 -30.17 11.09
N HIS A 860 12.48 -29.85 11.85
CA HIS A 860 13.84 -29.75 11.33
C HIS A 860 14.37 -31.10 10.83
N THR A 861 14.17 -32.18 11.58
CA THR A 861 14.61 -33.53 11.18
C THR A 861 13.84 -34.09 9.98
N THR A 862 12.61 -33.64 9.76
CA THR A 862 11.79 -33.97 8.57
C THR A 862 12.05 -33.04 7.37
N GLY A 863 13.08 -32.19 7.45
CA GLY A 863 13.58 -31.39 6.33
C GLY A 863 12.83 -30.08 6.07
N HIS A 864 12.11 -29.55 7.07
CA HIS A 864 11.46 -28.24 6.94
C HIS A 864 12.45 -27.09 7.10
N ASP A 865 12.21 -26.02 6.34
CA ASP A 865 13.08 -24.84 6.29
C ASP A 865 12.64 -23.73 7.24
N VAL A 866 11.33 -23.63 7.48
CA VAL A 866 10.68 -22.66 8.36
C VAL A 866 9.48 -23.32 9.04
N PHE A 867 9.23 -22.91 10.28
CA PHE A 867 8.05 -23.33 11.04
C PHE A 867 7.17 -22.10 11.33
N ASN A 868 5.93 -22.15 10.88
CA ASN A 868 4.96 -21.08 10.95
C ASN A 868 3.94 -21.38 12.05
N ALA A 869 3.54 -20.36 12.79
CA ALA A 869 2.53 -20.48 13.82
C ALA A 869 1.66 -19.21 13.85
N LEU A 870 0.42 -19.37 14.32
CA LEU A 870 -0.45 -18.26 14.69
C LEU A 870 -0.41 -18.08 16.22
N ASP A 871 -0.61 -16.85 16.68
CA ASP A 871 -0.71 -16.52 18.11
C ASP A 871 -2.07 -16.85 18.74
N ILE A 872 -2.85 -17.72 18.09
CA ILE A 872 -4.04 -18.35 18.66
C ILE A 872 -3.66 -19.36 19.75
N PHE A 873 -4.64 -19.93 20.47
CA PHE A 873 -4.40 -20.73 21.68
C PHE A 873 -3.59 -19.95 22.74
N GLU A 874 -2.69 -20.63 23.45
CA GLU A 874 -1.74 -20.03 24.40
C GLU A 874 -0.38 -19.78 23.73
N ASN A 875 -0.31 -19.83 22.38
CA ASN A 875 0.96 -19.79 21.65
C ASN A 875 1.71 -18.47 21.86
N GLY A 876 1.00 -17.34 21.86
CA GLY A 876 1.60 -16.01 21.94
C GLY A 876 2.57 -15.80 23.13
N GLU A 877 2.38 -16.56 24.22
CA GLU A 877 3.21 -16.49 25.42
C GLU A 877 4.60 -17.10 25.23
N VAL A 878 4.73 -18.12 24.39
CA VAL A 878 5.94 -18.95 24.27
C VAL A 878 6.69 -18.74 22.95
N LEU A 879 6.05 -18.18 21.92
CA LEU A 879 6.64 -18.01 20.58
C LEU A 879 7.93 -17.17 20.61
N ARG A 880 7.98 -16.09 21.40
CA ARG A 880 9.18 -15.23 21.52
C ARG A 880 10.37 -15.98 22.10
N ASP A 881 10.13 -16.75 23.17
CA ASP A 881 11.18 -17.52 23.88
C ASP A 881 11.76 -18.61 22.98
N LEU A 882 10.90 -19.18 22.11
CA LEU A 882 11.30 -20.13 21.10
C LEU A 882 11.92 -19.50 19.85
N LYS A 883 12.18 -18.19 19.85
CA LYS A 883 12.83 -17.43 18.76
C LYS A 883 12.00 -17.36 17.47
N PHE A 884 10.68 -17.36 17.57
CA PHE A 884 9.83 -16.96 16.46
C PHE A 884 9.92 -15.45 16.25
N GLY A 885 10.00 -15.03 14.99
CA GLY A 885 9.84 -13.63 14.57
C GLY A 885 8.40 -13.35 14.18
N ILE A 886 7.95 -12.11 14.40
CA ILE A 886 6.63 -11.65 13.94
C ILE A 886 6.66 -11.57 12.40
N GLY A 887 5.71 -12.23 11.75
CA GLY A 887 5.47 -12.14 10.31
C GLY A 887 4.80 -10.83 9.91
N ASP A 888 4.73 -10.57 8.61
CA ASP A 888 4.06 -9.39 8.04
C ASP A 888 2.54 -9.57 7.90
N GLY A 889 2.06 -10.80 7.78
CA GLY A 889 0.65 -11.14 7.62
C GLY A 889 -0.15 -11.26 8.92
N LYS A 890 -1.43 -10.88 8.85
CA LYS A 890 -2.45 -11.19 9.86
C LYS A 890 -3.54 -12.07 9.26
N LEU A 891 -4.00 -13.07 10.02
CA LEU A 891 -5.13 -13.90 9.65
C LEU A 891 -6.37 -13.46 10.43
N ARG A 892 -7.48 -13.19 9.72
CA ARG A 892 -8.74 -12.77 10.35
C ARG A 892 -9.77 -13.88 10.20
N TYR A 893 -10.44 -14.20 11.31
CA TYR A 893 -11.52 -15.18 11.38
C TYR A 893 -12.86 -14.48 11.21
N TYR A 894 -13.74 -15.07 10.42
CA TYR A 894 -15.07 -14.56 10.14
C TYR A 894 -16.10 -15.66 10.30
N LEU A 895 -17.29 -15.28 10.74
CA LEU A 895 -18.45 -16.15 10.81
C LEU A 895 -19.54 -15.61 9.89
N TYR A 896 -20.04 -16.48 9.02
CA TYR A 896 -21.18 -16.20 8.15
C TYR A 896 -22.47 -16.56 8.88
N ASN A 897 -23.43 -15.64 8.89
CA ASN A 897 -24.71 -15.76 9.56
C ASN A 897 -24.61 -16.10 11.06
N TRP A 898 -23.60 -15.53 11.71
CA TRP A 898 -23.43 -15.62 13.16
C TRP A 898 -22.82 -14.33 13.69
N ARG A 899 -23.43 -13.78 14.75
CA ARG A 899 -22.95 -12.61 15.47
C ARG A 899 -22.18 -13.05 16.71
N VAL A 900 -21.04 -12.39 16.94
CA VAL A 900 -20.31 -12.46 18.22
C VAL A 900 -20.33 -11.06 18.82
N GLY A 901 -20.96 -10.88 19.98
CA GLY A 901 -21.15 -9.56 20.61
C GLY A 901 -19.83 -8.84 20.92
N LYS A 902 -18.81 -9.60 21.32
CA LYS A 902 -17.44 -9.11 21.58
C LYS A 902 -16.44 -9.80 20.66
N THR A 903 -15.64 -9.03 19.92
CA THR A 903 -14.50 -9.54 19.15
C THR A 903 -13.60 -10.37 20.05
N LEU A 904 -13.30 -11.59 19.60
CA LEU A 904 -12.45 -12.55 20.29
C LEU A 904 -10.99 -12.10 20.21
N VAL A 905 -10.25 -12.25 21.31
CA VAL A 905 -8.79 -12.15 21.27
C VAL A 905 -8.20 -13.45 20.71
N PRO A 906 -6.97 -13.44 20.13
CA PRO A 906 -6.35 -14.65 19.58
C PRO A 906 -6.39 -15.85 20.52
N SER A 907 -6.18 -15.64 21.83
CA SER A 907 -6.15 -16.71 22.82
C SER A 907 -7.51 -17.33 23.16
N GLU A 908 -8.61 -16.75 22.66
CA GLU A 908 -9.95 -17.34 22.75
C GLU A 908 -10.29 -18.21 21.51
N VAL A 909 -9.39 -18.27 20.52
CA VAL A 909 -9.56 -19.05 19.28
C VAL A 909 -8.79 -20.36 19.38
N GLY A 910 -9.51 -21.47 19.24
CA GLY A 910 -8.99 -22.83 19.19
C GLY A 910 -9.20 -23.53 17.85
N LEU A 911 -9.46 -22.75 16.78
CA LEU A 911 -9.67 -23.25 15.42
C LEU A 911 -8.43 -22.97 14.57
N VAL A 912 -7.87 -24.00 13.94
CA VAL A 912 -6.80 -23.88 12.94
C VAL A 912 -7.39 -24.13 11.55
N MET A 913 -7.15 -23.20 10.63
CA MET A 913 -7.60 -23.27 9.24
C MET A 913 -6.41 -23.58 8.33
N LEU A 914 -6.62 -24.39 7.30
CA LEU A 914 -5.56 -24.91 6.41
C LEU A 914 -5.02 -23.93 5.38
#